data_AF-G0QSC0-F1
#
_entry.id   AF-G0QSC0-F1
#
_cell.length_a   1.000
_cell.length_b   1.000
_cell.length_c   1.000
_cell.angle_alpha   90.00
_cell.angle_beta   90.00
_cell.angle_gamma   90.00
#
_symmetry.space_group_name_H-M   'P 1'
#
loop_
_entity.id
_entity.type
_entity.pdbx_description
1 polymer ?
#
loop_
_entity_poly.entity_id
_entity_poly.type
_entity_poly.pdbx_seq_one_letter_code
_entity_poly.pdbx_strand_id
1 'polypeptide(L)'
;MRNFIIEQRKIHDHQININTIHKYQWQKFIKQTIIQFYFDEITKKYKNQDIHVVLFMSPNPLEEYKFKEYKQLFKLNNSRSKIYWVPNNKFEVQSYLNFAVEIQNKLCTDKQEHILCFYENYLFDEKYEPTYEYANFITSQIIQEMYFSYEIELEKQFYEFPWSDKPSSVIKQRDYVISYEDYGEEVAAKFNKQLKILKINYFDIQEQIEMFANWVTQMRIQYILKQINEIEVESAIIFFQNFRDYNKELLKTDQLPIDVPIHKMSVRQRFIAQQAENYYFKLSLYIKGLKDLIQKDTIDDLTPEEALYRERIGTEIGKYHQRALKMKGIGKDQFQQMKQEFISVLNEIQGDLKSKKSEQNPSVFSLENQLDIFLQEDLINALNEIQSQYQIVQAFPIIGLGVELKRTNGSMINPYLVKIENIAKINATVDTVSIQMADNKTLRLNAGYYMGMGVGNKQEQIQFYGFKEQKWTQYQPSKQILKDYQQQESFYYKNEQLVEIINAVLPLFGEQDFFMKKLVKTRLFNLLISFNVMKNVDTFFNEAYLSLLANAFVYFLNQDLEQQWVQEYIQKIFFTTKIVYEDRPFFQKFCSRLIEQPRSAMVTYKEGHDTQCQDPIKGILVLFYLVKNGQIDNTQGKIREVLESILQEIINRGFDYGKKLTEFFGIVGYDNNTFSQIKDKILENEIGEIFQFENVNQIEKKVKNILENGNFFDFLKNSKIFIYKQSFSFMNFGKLNFYTTMKNVCKYFVPEEKFSEALLWIWLYHAKKYTTSYERNTAPIQNKIQVVYRAIKNLKINSFTQEQQDIILIDLMKILKNKYLEFMRPLHFYIKPATVEQFANLEFKPSFNNVSNLTLNACLAVNCPFYMKKMKGLNKHIQDCGASVPAFNKSIKNMKHKEPEAIFNTVCRARFLDYDEVEKQRIFFNNQRIQYILQKYKDQFIDVIKQLQIDYIKIN
;
A
#
# COMPACT_ATOMS: atom_id res chain seq x y z
N MET A 1 36.30 9.81 -43.73
CA MET A 1 35.03 9.46 -43.06
C MET A 1 34.76 7.95 -43.03
N ARG A 2 34.76 7.23 -44.17
CA ARG A 2 34.56 5.76 -44.21
C ARG A 2 35.60 4.97 -43.40
N ASN A 3 36.87 5.36 -43.44
CA ASN A 3 37.94 4.73 -42.64
C ASN A 3 37.83 5.02 -41.13
N PHE A 4 37.34 6.21 -40.75
CA PHE A 4 37.08 6.58 -39.36
C PHE A 4 35.91 5.79 -38.76
N ILE A 5 34.85 5.55 -39.55
CA ILE A 5 33.72 4.71 -39.16
C ILE A 5 34.14 3.24 -39.02
N ILE A 6 35.07 2.76 -39.86
CA ILE A 6 35.61 1.39 -39.77
C ILE A 6 36.48 1.23 -38.52
N GLU A 7 37.31 2.21 -38.15
CA GLU A 7 38.09 2.16 -36.91
C GLU A 7 37.21 2.28 -35.66
N GLN A 8 36.21 3.16 -35.65
CA GLN A 8 35.27 3.27 -34.52
C GLN A 8 34.44 1.99 -34.35
N ARG A 9 34.07 1.30 -35.45
CA ARG A 9 33.45 -0.04 -35.37
C ARG A 9 34.41 -1.08 -34.80
N LYS A 10 35.68 -1.09 -35.21
CA LYS A 10 36.68 -2.02 -34.66
C LYS A 10 36.93 -1.79 -33.16
N ILE A 11 36.96 -0.53 -32.70
CA ILE A 11 37.11 -0.19 -31.28
C ILE A 11 35.84 -0.58 -30.51
N HIS A 12 34.65 -0.34 -31.06
CA HIS A 12 33.39 -0.73 -30.43
C HIS A 12 33.22 -2.25 -30.35
N ASP A 13 33.53 -2.98 -31.44
CA ASP A 13 33.49 -4.44 -31.49
C ASP A 13 34.55 -5.06 -30.55
N HIS A 14 35.73 -4.44 -30.41
CA HIS A 14 36.77 -4.86 -29.47
C HIS A 14 36.37 -4.58 -28.01
N GLN A 15 35.72 -3.45 -27.72
CA GLN A 15 35.18 -3.13 -26.39
C GLN A 15 33.99 -4.02 -26.01
N ILE A 16 33.12 -4.39 -26.96
CA ILE A 16 32.04 -5.36 -26.74
C ILE A 16 32.63 -6.75 -26.42
N ASN A 17 33.68 -7.17 -27.12
CA ASN A 17 34.32 -8.46 -26.87
C ASN A 17 35.05 -8.50 -25.52
N ILE A 18 35.76 -7.42 -25.16
CA ILE A 18 36.43 -7.28 -23.84
C ILE A 18 35.38 -7.28 -22.72
N ASN A 19 34.28 -6.52 -22.85
CA ASN A 19 33.22 -6.52 -21.85
C ASN A 19 32.51 -7.87 -21.71
N THR A 20 32.37 -8.63 -22.80
CA THR A 20 31.77 -9.97 -22.76
C THR A 20 32.70 -10.99 -22.10
N ILE A 21 34.02 -10.92 -22.36
CA ILE A 21 35.03 -11.76 -21.72
C ILE A 21 35.17 -11.42 -20.23
N HIS A 22 35.22 -10.12 -19.87
CA HIS A 22 35.25 -9.70 -18.47
C HIS A 22 33.96 -10.05 -17.73
N LYS A 23 32.78 -9.89 -18.35
CA LYS A 23 31.48 -10.31 -17.80
C LYS A 23 31.45 -11.81 -17.54
N TYR A 24 31.93 -12.63 -18.47
CA TYR A 24 32.02 -14.08 -18.31
C TYR A 24 33.02 -14.50 -17.22
N GLN A 25 34.22 -13.90 -17.21
CA GLN A 25 35.23 -14.16 -16.18
C GLN A 25 34.78 -13.70 -14.79
N TRP A 26 34.01 -12.62 -14.70
CA TRP A 26 33.50 -12.06 -13.43
C TRP A 26 32.31 -12.84 -12.87
N GLN A 27 31.35 -13.24 -13.73
CA GLN A 27 30.29 -14.18 -13.34
C GLN A 27 30.88 -15.51 -12.86
N LYS A 28 31.97 -15.96 -13.50
CA LYS A 28 32.73 -17.14 -13.10
C LYS A 28 33.42 -16.95 -11.75
N PHE A 29 33.97 -15.78 -11.45
CA PHE A 29 34.56 -15.45 -10.14
C PHE A 29 33.52 -15.46 -9.02
N ILE A 30 32.38 -14.76 -9.19
CA ILE A 30 31.32 -14.67 -8.17
C ILE A 30 30.73 -16.05 -7.85
N LYS A 31 30.47 -16.88 -8.87
CA LYS A 31 29.97 -18.26 -8.68
C LYS A 31 30.97 -19.11 -7.90
N GLN A 32 32.27 -18.94 -8.14
CA GLN A 32 33.32 -19.68 -7.44
C GLN A 32 33.45 -19.26 -5.98
N THR A 33 33.39 -17.96 -5.68
CA THR A 33 33.50 -17.45 -4.30
C THR A 33 32.31 -17.87 -3.44
N ILE A 34 31.09 -17.87 -3.99
CA ILE A 34 29.88 -18.27 -3.26
C ILE A 34 29.91 -19.78 -2.94
N ILE A 35 30.27 -20.62 -3.91
CA ILE A 35 30.36 -22.07 -3.69
C ILE A 35 31.44 -22.40 -2.66
N GLN A 36 32.59 -21.75 -2.74
CA GLN A 36 33.67 -21.92 -1.76
C GLN A 36 33.22 -21.52 -0.36
N PHE A 37 32.55 -20.37 -0.22
CA PHE A 37 32.01 -19.92 1.06
C PHE A 37 31.03 -20.94 1.68
N TYR A 38 30.08 -21.47 0.90
CA TYR A 38 29.16 -22.48 1.42
C TYR A 38 29.88 -23.77 1.83
N PHE A 39 30.88 -24.21 1.06
CA PHE A 39 31.69 -25.36 1.45
C PHE A 39 32.48 -25.11 2.74
N ASP A 40 33.05 -23.92 2.91
CA ASP A 40 33.78 -23.53 4.11
C ASP A 40 32.85 -23.48 5.33
N GLU A 41 31.66 -22.90 5.19
CA GLU A 41 30.67 -22.82 6.27
C GLU A 41 30.11 -24.21 6.65
N ILE A 42 29.79 -25.06 5.67
CA ILE A 42 29.37 -26.45 5.92
C ILE A 42 30.51 -27.22 6.61
N THR A 43 31.76 -27.04 6.14
CA THR A 43 32.93 -27.70 6.72
C THR A 43 33.18 -27.26 8.16
N LYS A 44 33.04 -25.97 8.47
CA LYS A 44 33.19 -25.44 9.83
C LYS A 44 32.07 -25.92 10.74
N LYS A 45 30.82 -25.80 10.30
CA LYS A 45 29.63 -26.04 11.11
C LYS A 45 29.42 -27.51 11.43
N TYR A 46 29.87 -28.40 10.55
CA TYR A 46 29.56 -29.83 10.64
C TYR A 46 30.79 -30.73 10.62
N LYS A 47 31.90 -30.21 11.13
CA LYS A 47 33.15 -30.95 11.26
C LYS A 47 32.92 -32.25 12.04
N ASN A 48 33.30 -33.38 11.46
CA ASN A 48 33.17 -34.73 12.02
C ASN A 48 31.74 -35.33 12.06
N GLN A 49 30.76 -34.74 11.36
CA GLN A 49 29.42 -35.31 11.19
C GLN A 49 29.25 -35.97 9.82
N ASP A 50 28.40 -36.99 9.72
CA ASP A 50 28.14 -37.74 8.48
C ASP A 50 27.17 -36.98 7.56
N ILE A 51 27.70 -36.12 6.69
CA ILE A 51 26.89 -35.25 5.83
C ILE A 51 26.94 -35.67 4.36
N HIS A 52 25.76 -35.63 3.72
CA HIS A 52 25.62 -35.83 2.28
C HIS A 52 25.22 -34.51 1.62
N VAL A 53 26.14 -33.90 0.87
CA VAL A 53 25.88 -32.65 0.13
C VAL A 53 25.53 -33.02 -1.32
N VAL A 54 24.38 -32.56 -1.83
CA VAL A 54 23.96 -32.80 -3.23
C VAL A 54 23.88 -31.47 -3.96
N LEU A 55 24.70 -31.27 -5.00
CA LEU A 55 24.76 -30.04 -5.77
C LEU A 55 24.20 -30.24 -7.17
N PHE A 56 23.26 -29.37 -7.56
CA PHE A 56 22.64 -29.40 -8.88
C PHE A 56 23.15 -28.22 -9.72
N MET A 57 24.04 -28.51 -10.67
CA MET A 57 24.70 -27.48 -11.48
C MET A 57 24.81 -27.93 -12.93
N SER A 58 24.95 -26.98 -13.86
CA SER A 58 25.16 -27.30 -15.28
C SER A 58 26.57 -27.89 -15.50
N PRO A 59 26.74 -28.92 -16.34
CA PRO A 59 28.05 -29.50 -16.64
C PRO A 59 28.83 -28.58 -17.57
N ASN A 60 29.60 -27.68 -16.97
CA ASN A 60 30.72 -27.04 -17.64
C ASN A 60 32.00 -27.81 -17.31
N PRO A 61 32.79 -28.29 -18.30
CA PRO A 61 34.02 -29.07 -18.08
C PRO A 61 35.03 -28.41 -17.13
N LEU A 62 35.08 -27.07 -17.09
CA LEU A 62 35.95 -26.32 -16.17
C LEU A 62 35.40 -26.26 -14.73
N GLU A 63 34.08 -26.27 -14.55
CA GLU A 63 33.44 -26.34 -13.22
C GLU A 63 33.57 -27.76 -12.65
N GLU A 64 33.55 -28.78 -13.50
CA GLU A 64 33.79 -30.17 -13.10
C GLU A 64 35.20 -30.39 -12.54
N TYR A 65 36.22 -29.76 -13.13
CA TYR A 65 37.60 -29.84 -12.63
C TYR A 65 37.76 -29.22 -11.24
N LYS A 66 37.25 -27.99 -11.03
CA LYS A 66 37.29 -27.34 -9.71
C LYS A 66 36.38 -28.01 -8.69
N PHE A 67 35.24 -28.56 -9.11
CA PHE A 67 34.41 -29.38 -8.24
C PHE A 67 35.17 -30.62 -7.74
N LYS A 68 35.96 -31.28 -8.59
CA LYS A 68 36.83 -32.39 -8.16
C LYS A 68 37.85 -31.93 -7.11
N GLU A 69 38.44 -30.75 -7.27
CA GLU A 69 39.35 -30.13 -6.30
C GLU A 69 38.66 -29.83 -4.95
N TYR A 70 37.53 -29.13 -4.95
CA TYR A 70 36.77 -28.84 -3.73
C TYR A 70 36.21 -30.09 -3.07
N LYS A 71 35.81 -31.10 -3.87
CA LYS A 71 35.40 -32.41 -3.35
C LYS A 71 36.54 -33.13 -2.65
N GLN A 72 37.78 -33.00 -3.13
CA GLN A 72 38.96 -33.54 -2.48
C GLN A 72 39.28 -32.79 -1.18
N LEU A 73 39.26 -31.46 -1.19
CA LEU A 73 39.44 -30.61 0.00
C LEU A 73 38.38 -30.89 1.07
N PHE A 74 37.12 -31.02 0.69
CA PHE A 74 36.04 -31.35 1.60
C PHE A 74 36.21 -32.77 2.19
N LYS A 75 36.61 -33.75 1.37
CA LYS A 75 36.90 -35.11 1.86
C LYS A 75 38.09 -35.15 2.83
N LEU A 76 39.09 -34.29 2.64
CA LEU A 76 40.21 -34.16 3.58
C LEU A 76 39.74 -33.67 4.95
N ASN A 77 38.82 -32.70 4.97
CA ASN A 77 38.32 -32.10 6.21
C ASN A 77 37.12 -32.84 6.84
N ASN A 78 36.42 -33.68 6.07
CA ASN A 78 35.23 -34.43 6.47
C ASN A 78 35.21 -35.82 5.81
N SER A 79 36.05 -36.73 6.30
CA SER A 79 36.32 -38.04 5.69
C SER A 79 35.12 -38.99 5.61
N ARG A 80 34.10 -38.76 6.45
CA ARG A 80 32.86 -39.57 6.48
C ARG A 80 31.72 -38.99 5.63
N SER A 81 31.89 -37.77 5.12
CA SER A 81 30.88 -37.06 4.34
C SER A 81 31.01 -37.34 2.83
N LYS A 82 29.88 -37.34 2.10
CA LYS A 82 29.86 -37.56 0.63
C LYS A 82 29.26 -36.36 -0.09
N ILE A 83 29.91 -35.92 -1.16
CA ILE A 83 29.36 -34.91 -2.06
C ILE A 83 28.94 -35.56 -3.39
N TYR A 84 27.69 -35.33 -3.76
CA TYR A 84 27.09 -35.73 -5.04
C TYR A 84 26.91 -34.50 -5.92
N TRP A 85 27.17 -34.67 -7.21
CA TRP A 85 26.91 -33.65 -8.21
C TRP A 85 25.93 -34.22 -9.22
N VAL A 86 24.87 -33.45 -9.50
CA VAL A 86 23.80 -33.83 -10.41
C VAL A 86 23.74 -32.78 -11.52
N PRO A 87 24.02 -33.16 -12.78
CA PRO A 87 23.94 -32.25 -13.92
C PRO A 87 22.48 -31.79 -14.15
N ASN A 88 22.21 -30.48 -14.20
CA ASN A 88 20.83 -29.93 -14.34
C ASN A 88 20.33 -29.82 -15.81
N ASN A 89 21.01 -30.47 -16.74
CA ASN A 89 20.70 -30.38 -18.16
C ASN A 89 19.62 -31.42 -18.53
N LYS A 90 18.36 -30.94 -18.52
CA LYS A 90 17.14 -31.57 -19.07
C LYS A 90 16.33 -32.49 -18.14
N PHE A 91 15.90 -32.03 -16.97
CA PHE A 91 14.93 -32.76 -16.15
C PHE A 91 13.81 -31.87 -15.62
N GLU A 92 12.57 -32.37 -15.63
CA GLU A 92 11.38 -31.68 -15.09
C GLU A 92 11.45 -31.58 -13.56
N VAL A 93 11.03 -30.44 -13.00
CA VAL A 93 11.06 -30.14 -11.54
C VAL A 93 10.37 -31.24 -10.70
N GLN A 94 9.34 -31.90 -11.23
CA GLN A 94 8.66 -33.00 -10.54
C GLN A 94 9.55 -34.24 -10.37
N SER A 95 10.45 -34.50 -11.33
CA SER A 95 11.46 -35.56 -11.24
C SER A 95 12.52 -35.24 -10.17
N TYR A 96 12.77 -33.95 -9.92
CA TYR A 96 13.71 -33.48 -8.90
C TYR A 96 13.21 -33.75 -7.48
N LEU A 97 11.94 -33.42 -7.21
CA LEU A 97 11.30 -33.73 -5.94
C LEU A 97 11.23 -35.23 -5.69
N ASN A 98 10.91 -36.02 -6.72
CA ASN A 98 10.88 -37.47 -6.61
C ASN A 98 12.27 -38.06 -6.37
N PHE A 99 13.31 -37.58 -7.05
CA PHE A 99 14.70 -38.03 -6.83
C PHE A 99 15.24 -37.64 -5.44
N ALA A 100 14.95 -36.43 -4.97
CA ALA A 100 15.32 -35.99 -3.63
C ALA A 100 14.62 -36.82 -2.55
N VAL A 101 13.32 -37.09 -2.72
CA VAL A 101 12.54 -37.97 -1.83
C VAL A 101 13.06 -39.41 -1.90
N GLU A 102 13.44 -39.91 -3.07
CA GLU A 102 13.99 -41.26 -3.22
C GLU A 102 15.38 -41.40 -2.58
N ILE A 103 16.25 -40.39 -2.69
CA ILE A 103 17.53 -40.31 -1.97
C ILE A 103 17.31 -40.24 -0.47
N GLN A 104 16.37 -39.41 -0.02
CA GLN A 104 16.01 -39.29 1.39
C GLN A 104 15.51 -40.63 1.95
N ASN A 105 14.64 -41.31 1.22
CA ASN A 105 14.11 -42.63 1.61
C ASN A 105 15.15 -43.76 1.55
N LYS A 106 16.14 -43.68 0.65
CA LYS A 106 17.22 -44.69 0.54
C LYS A 106 18.37 -44.46 1.53
N LEU A 107 18.60 -43.22 1.97
CA LEU A 107 19.70 -42.87 2.88
C LEU A 107 19.25 -42.70 4.33
N CYS A 108 17.96 -42.42 4.60
CA CYS A 108 17.42 -42.48 5.95
C CYS A 108 17.15 -43.94 6.35
N THR A 109 18.19 -44.63 6.82
CA THR A 109 18.02 -45.81 7.67
C THR A 109 18.31 -45.41 9.11
N ASP A 110 17.24 -45.17 9.87
CA ASP A 110 17.03 -45.03 11.32
C ASP A 110 18.10 -44.47 12.30
N LYS A 111 19.33 -44.09 11.92
CA LYS A 111 20.34 -43.60 12.88
C LYS A 111 21.30 -42.49 12.42
N GLN A 112 21.06 -41.78 11.32
CA GLN A 112 21.95 -40.68 10.89
C GLN A 112 21.17 -39.41 10.52
N GLU A 113 21.46 -38.30 11.21
CA GLU A 113 21.00 -36.95 10.87
C GLU A 113 21.73 -36.47 9.61
N HIS A 114 21.15 -36.73 8.42
CA HIS A 114 21.71 -36.23 7.17
C HIS A 114 21.07 -34.89 6.78
N ILE A 115 21.89 -33.85 6.62
CA ILE A 115 21.44 -32.53 6.14
C ILE A 115 21.57 -32.48 4.62
N LEU A 116 20.43 -32.28 3.93
CA LEU A 116 20.37 -32.08 2.48
C LEU A 116 20.34 -30.57 2.16
N CYS A 117 21.41 -30.02 1.59
CA CYS A 117 21.44 -28.63 1.12
C CYS A 117 21.08 -28.54 -0.37
N PHE A 118 20.12 -27.68 -0.71
CA PHE A 118 19.69 -27.40 -2.09
C PHE A 118 20.30 -26.09 -2.60
N TYR A 119 20.83 -26.10 -3.83
CA TYR A 119 21.20 -24.88 -4.57
C TYR A 119 20.68 -25.00 -6.00
N GLU A 120 19.77 -24.11 -6.39
CA GLU A 120 19.16 -24.08 -7.73
C GLU A 120 19.66 -22.88 -8.52
N ASN A 121 20.11 -23.13 -9.75
CA ASN A 121 20.73 -22.14 -10.62
C ASN A 121 19.65 -21.61 -11.58
N TYR A 122 19.10 -20.41 -11.33
CA TYR A 122 18.30 -19.73 -12.36
C TYR A 122 19.23 -19.33 -13.51
N LEU A 123 18.98 -19.90 -14.69
CA LEU A 123 19.68 -19.60 -15.92
C LEU A 123 19.65 -18.08 -16.21
N PHE A 124 20.83 -17.51 -16.42
CA PHE A 124 21.03 -16.13 -16.88
C PHE A 124 20.58 -16.03 -18.35
N ASP A 125 19.30 -15.75 -18.57
CA ASP A 125 18.79 -15.42 -19.90
C ASP A 125 19.22 -13.97 -20.24
N GLU A 126 19.77 -13.75 -21.43
CA GLU A 126 20.44 -12.50 -21.85
C GLU A 126 19.50 -11.27 -21.91
N LYS A 127 18.20 -11.45 -21.68
CA LYS A 127 17.17 -10.42 -21.84
C LYS A 127 16.83 -9.61 -20.58
N TYR A 128 17.50 -9.82 -19.45
CA TYR A 128 17.23 -9.08 -18.22
C TYR A 128 18.38 -8.15 -17.80
N GLU A 129 18.35 -6.90 -18.31
CA GLU A 129 19.10 -5.75 -17.77
C GLU A 129 19.00 -5.53 -16.24
N PRO A 130 17.89 -5.84 -15.52
CA PRO A 130 17.84 -5.59 -14.07
C PRO A 130 18.81 -6.42 -13.23
N THR A 131 19.56 -7.37 -13.81
CA THR A 131 20.51 -8.20 -13.05
C THR A 131 21.91 -7.60 -12.87
N TYR A 132 22.38 -6.70 -13.75
CA TYR A 132 23.61 -5.94 -13.48
C TYR A 132 23.37 -4.91 -12.38
N GLU A 133 22.21 -4.25 -12.38
CA GLU A 133 21.77 -3.38 -11.29
C GLU A 133 21.55 -4.17 -10.00
N TYR A 134 20.97 -5.38 -10.06
CA TYR A 134 20.83 -6.23 -8.89
C TYR A 134 22.19 -6.73 -8.35
N ALA A 135 23.13 -7.10 -9.23
CA ALA A 135 24.47 -7.51 -8.83
C ALA A 135 25.27 -6.33 -8.26
N ASN A 136 25.23 -5.15 -8.91
CA ASN A 136 25.80 -3.91 -8.37
C ASN A 136 25.11 -3.53 -7.06
N PHE A 137 23.82 -3.75 -6.91
CA PHE A 137 23.08 -3.57 -5.66
C PHE A 137 23.61 -4.53 -4.59
N ILE A 138 23.83 -5.82 -4.90
CA ILE A 138 24.42 -6.77 -3.94
C ILE A 138 25.87 -6.36 -3.58
N THR A 139 26.73 -6.00 -4.52
CA THR A 139 28.13 -5.63 -4.21
C THR A 139 28.28 -4.26 -3.56
N SER A 140 27.50 -3.26 -3.98
CA SER A 140 27.59 -1.90 -3.44
C SER A 140 26.75 -1.67 -2.18
N GLN A 141 25.69 -2.47 -1.96
CA GLN A 141 24.80 -2.30 -0.80
C GLN A 141 24.90 -3.49 0.17
N ILE A 142 24.92 -4.73 -0.30
CA ILE A 142 24.88 -5.89 0.61
C ILE A 142 26.28 -6.28 1.11
N ILE A 143 27.29 -6.33 0.24
CA ILE A 143 28.66 -6.72 0.63
C ILE A 143 29.36 -5.62 1.43
N GLN A 144 29.09 -4.33 1.13
CA GLN A 144 29.54 -3.24 2.00
C GLN A 144 28.86 -3.26 3.38
N GLU A 145 27.66 -3.82 3.48
CA GLU A 145 26.91 -4.01 4.74
C GLU A 145 27.19 -5.35 5.43
N MET A 146 27.92 -6.26 4.79
CA MET A 146 28.50 -7.41 5.46
C MET A 146 29.69 -6.91 6.29
N TYR A 147 29.43 -6.64 7.56
CA TYR A 147 30.44 -6.25 8.54
C TYR A 147 31.44 -7.39 8.76
N PHE A 148 32.50 -7.44 7.95
CA PHE A 148 33.68 -8.23 8.29
C PHE A 148 34.40 -7.48 9.42
N SER A 149 34.24 -7.95 10.66
CA SER A 149 35.11 -7.51 11.75
C SER A 149 36.48 -8.11 11.50
N TYR A 150 37.39 -7.33 10.94
CA TYR A 150 38.79 -7.73 10.80
C TYR A 150 39.49 -7.58 12.14
N GLU A 151 40.18 -8.62 12.57
CA GLU A 151 41.13 -8.54 13.67
C GLU A 151 42.40 -7.83 13.19
N ILE A 152 42.75 -6.74 13.86
CA ILE A 152 43.94 -5.93 13.64
C ILE A 152 44.92 -6.27 14.76
N GLU A 153 46.07 -6.83 14.41
CA GLU A 153 47.17 -7.01 15.34
C GLU A 153 48.00 -5.73 15.45
N LEU A 154 48.25 -5.30 16.67
CA LEU A 154 48.91 -4.06 17.06
C LEU A 154 50.25 -4.38 17.73
N GLU A 155 51.15 -3.40 17.73
CA GLU A 155 52.43 -3.52 18.45
C GLU A 155 52.26 -3.40 19.98
N LYS A 156 51.13 -2.84 20.43
CA LYS A 156 50.82 -2.58 21.83
C LYS A 156 49.52 -3.27 22.23
N GLN A 157 49.32 -3.46 23.53
CA GLN A 157 48.12 -4.07 24.06
C GLN A 157 47.11 -3.00 24.49
N PHE A 158 45.84 -3.26 24.20
CA PHE A 158 44.72 -2.39 24.52
C PHE A 158 43.56 -3.20 25.08
N TYR A 159 42.71 -2.55 25.88
CA TYR A 159 41.44 -3.08 26.34
C TYR A 159 40.36 -2.73 25.31
N GLU A 160 39.73 -3.74 24.72
CA GLU A 160 38.73 -3.57 23.67
C GLU A 160 37.37 -3.26 24.29
N PHE A 161 36.64 -2.26 23.77
CA PHE A 161 35.27 -1.92 24.19
C PHE A 161 34.33 -3.12 23.95
N PRO A 162 33.47 -3.56 24.90
CA PRO A 162 33.05 -2.93 26.16
C PRO A 162 33.98 -3.22 27.37
N TRP A 163 35.27 -2.97 27.19
CA TRP A 163 36.35 -3.08 28.17
C TRP A 163 36.60 -4.52 28.61
N SER A 164 37.24 -5.29 27.73
CA SER A 164 37.71 -6.65 27.99
C SER A 164 38.51 -6.75 29.29
N ASP A 165 38.35 -7.80 30.09
CA ASP A 165 39.09 -7.96 31.36
C ASP A 165 40.62 -8.05 31.20
N LYS A 166 41.10 -8.33 29.99
CA LYS A 166 42.52 -8.49 29.67
C LYS A 166 42.87 -7.65 28.43
N PRO A 167 44.02 -6.96 28.43
CA PRO A 167 44.45 -6.22 27.27
C PRO A 167 44.90 -7.20 26.16
N SER A 168 44.55 -6.90 24.93
CA SER A 168 44.86 -7.68 23.74
C SER A 168 45.69 -6.86 22.76
N SER A 169 46.65 -7.50 22.09
CA SER A 169 47.29 -6.91 20.90
C SER A 169 46.46 -7.10 19.64
N VAL A 170 45.36 -7.85 19.70
CA VAL A 170 44.45 -8.10 18.59
C VAL A 170 43.11 -7.46 18.90
N ILE A 171 42.70 -6.50 18.09
CA ILE A 171 41.46 -5.74 18.27
C ILE A 171 40.60 -5.82 17.01
N LYS A 172 39.29 -5.61 17.10
CA LYS A 172 38.43 -5.55 15.92
C LYS A 172 38.45 -4.15 15.30
N GLN A 173 38.45 -4.13 13.97
CA GLN A 173 38.37 -2.90 13.21
C GLN A 173 37.06 -2.14 13.52
N ARG A 174 37.17 -0.83 13.80
CA ARG A 174 36.08 0.10 14.18
C ARG A 174 35.56 -0.03 15.62
N ASP A 175 36.18 -0.83 16.48
CA ASP A 175 35.89 -0.81 17.91
C ASP A 175 36.70 0.27 18.65
N TYR A 176 36.16 0.73 19.77
CA TYR A 176 36.86 1.62 20.68
C TYR A 176 37.83 0.81 21.54
N VAL A 177 38.98 1.39 21.84
CA VAL A 177 40.00 0.76 22.68
C VAL A 177 40.51 1.76 23.71
N ILE A 178 40.92 1.26 24.87
CA ILE A 178 41.56 2.07 25.90
C ILE A 178 42.89 1.44 26.31
N SER A 179 43.84 2.29 26.71
CA SER A 179 45.08 1.86 27.35
C SER A 179 45.34 2.70 28.59
N TYR A 180 45.98 2.10 29.59
CA TYR A 180 46.49 2.81 30.76
C TYR A 180 47.79 3.57 30.46
N GLU A 181 48.49 3.19 29.39
CA GLU A 181 49.70 3.86 28.91
C GLU A 181 49.35 4.83 27.78
N ASP A 182 49.94 6.03 27.78
CA ASP A 182 49.80 6.97 26.67
C ASP A 182 50.79 6.59 25.56
N TYR A 183 50.27 6.03 24.48
CA TYR A 183 51.05 5.62 23.31
C TYR A 183 51.16 6.72 22.23
N GLY A 184 50.69 7.94 22.51
CA GLY A 184 50.68 9.07 21.57
C GLY A 184 49.40 9.16 20.73
N GLU A 185 49.39 10.07 19.75
CA GLU A 185 48.20 10.38 18.94
C GLU A 185 47.78 9.26 17.98
N GLU A 186 48.72 8.42 17.55
CA GLU A 186 48.45 7.33 16.62
C GLU A 186 49.25 6.08 16.97
N VAL A 187 48.62 4.90 16.89
CA VAL A 187 49.30 3.61 17.04
C VAL A 187 49.08 2.77 15.78
N ALA A 188 50.16 2.43 15.08
CA ALA A 188 50.11 1.68 13.84
C ALA A 188 49.86 0.18 14.07
N ALA A 189 49.13 -0.46 13.15
CA ALA A 189 49.02 -1.91 13.14
C ALA A 189 50.35 -2.58 12.77
N LYS A 190 50.62 -3.72 13.40
CA LYS A 190 51.90 -4.45 13.32
C LYS A 190 52.25 -4.88 11.89
N PHE A 191 51.26 -5.32 11.12
CA PHE A 191 51.46 -5.84 9.75
C PHE A 191 50.99 -4.89 8.64
N ASN A 192 50.23 -3.86 8.96
CA ASN A 192 49.75 -2.88 7.98
C ASN A 192 49.83 -1.47 8.55
N LYS A 193 50.95 -0.79 8.29
CA LYS A 193 51.22 0.57 8.77
C LYS A 193 50.23 1.63 8.28
N GLN A 194 49.39 1.32 7.29
CA GLN A 194 48.30 2.21 6.85
C GLN A 194 47.10 2.17 7.78
N LEU A 195 46.91 1.07 8.53
CA LEU A 195 45.91 0.98 9.58
C LEU A 195 46.49 1.56 10.87
N LYS A 196 45.77 2.52 11.45
CA LYS A 196 46.16 3.20 12.67
C LYS A 196 44.97 3.31 13.62
N ILE A 197 45.26 3.24 14.90
CA ILE A 197 44.36 3.70 15.96
C ILE A 197 44.65 5.17 16.15
N LEU A 198 43.59 5.99 16.15
CA LEU A 198 43.70 7.41 16.42
C LEU A 198 43.24 7.68 17.85
N LYS A 199 44.02 8.47 18.59
CA LYS A 199 43.64 8.93 19.93
C LYS A 199 42.44 9.85 19.81
N ILE A 200 41.35 9.48 20.48
CA ILE A 200 40.16 10.34 20.57
C ILE A 200 40.32 11.20 21.81
N ASN A 201 40.62 12.48 21.61
CA ASN A 201 40.84 13.41 22.71
C ASN A 201 39.52 13.79 23.42
N TYR A 202 38.40 13.78 22.69
CA TYR A 202 37.07 14.05 23.22
C TYR A 202 36.04 13.26 22.42
N PHE A 203 35.15 12.54 23.10
CA PHE A 203 33.96 11.97 22.48
C PHE A 203 32.88 13.05 22.38
N ASP A 204 32.26 13.18 21.22
CA ASP A 204 31.05 13.97 21.15
C ASP A 204 29.90 13.31 21.94
N ILE A 205 28.90 14.09 22.31
CA ILE A 205 27.78 13.63 23.15
C ILE A 205 27.06 12.43 22.51
N GLN A 206 26.98 12.38 21.18
CA GLN A 206 26.30 11.31 20.46
C GLN A 206 27.15 10.03 20.47
N GLU A 207 28.45 10.13 20.26
CA GLU A 207 29.40 9.01 20.40
C GLU A 207 29.38 8.43 21.81
N GLN A 208 29.34 9.28 22.84
CA GLN A 208 29.19 8.85 24.24
C GLN A 208 27.90 8.07 24.46
N ILE A 209 26.78 8.59 23.96
CA ILE A 209 25.48 7.91 24.04
C ILE A 209 25.53 6.56 23.34
N GLU A 210 26.14 6.47 22.15
CA GLU A 210 26.25 5.22 21.39
C GLU A 210 27.13 4.19 22.11
N MET A 211 28.25 4.63 22.68
CA MET A 211 29.07 3.81 23.58
C MET A 211 28.25 3.32 24.78
N PHE A 212 27.52 4.20 25.45
CA PHE A 212 26.70 3.83 26.61
C PHE A 212 25.57 2.88 26.26
N ALA A 213 24.92 3.06 25.10
CA ALA A 213 23.92 2.12 24.60
C ALA A 213 24.51 0.72 24.47
N ASN A 214 25.65 0.61 23.79
CA ASN A 214 26.35 -0.66 23.60
C ASN A 214 26.79 -1.27 24.93
N TRP A 215 27.31 -0.45 25.85
CA TRP A 215 27.74 -0.92 27.17
C TRP A 215 26.57 -1.47 27.99
N VAL A 216 25.44 -0.76 28.03
CA VAL A 216 24.21 -1.19 28.71
C VAL A 216 23.69 -2.50 28.12
N THR A 217 23.67 -2.65 26.80
CA THR A 217 23.30 -3.91 26.13
C THR A 217 24.23 -5.06 26.52
N GLN A 218 25.53 -4.82 26.60
CA GLN A 218 26.50 -5.84 26.99
C GLN A 218 26.36 -6.24 28.46
N MET A 219 26.17 -5.26 29.36
CA MET A 219 25.88 -5.53 30.76
C MET A 219 24.60 -6.36 30.93
N ARG A 220 23.55 -6.07 30.16
CA ARG A 220 22.32 -6.89 30.15
C ARG A 220 22.62 -8.34 29.81
N ILE A 221 23.38 -8.58 28.74
CA ILE A 221 23.75 -9.93 28.30
C ILE A 221 24.58 -10.63 29.38
N GLN A 222 25.61 -9.97 29.91
CA GLN A 222 26.49 -10.52 30.95
C GLN A 222 25.72 -10.84 32.24
N TYR A 223 24.78 -9.98 32.64
CA TYR A 223 23.94 -10.18 33.83
C TYR A 223 23.01 -11.39 33.65
N ILE A 224 22.37 -11.53 32.48
CA ILE A 224 21.55 -12.71 32.11
C ILE A 224 22.40 -14.00 32.14
N LEU A 225 23.64 -13.93 31.64
CA LEU A 225 24.59 -15.04 31.66
C LEU A 225 25.24 -15.28 33.03
N LYS A 226 24.88 -14.48 34.06
CA LYS A 226 25.47 -14.51 35.42
C LYS A 226 26.98 -14.31 35.45
N GLN A 227 27.52 -13.60 34.46
CA GLN A 227 28.93 -13.22 34.39
C GLN A 227 29.23 -11.98 35.23
N ILE A 228 28.23 -11.12 35.44
CA ILE A 228 28.28 -9.99 36.35
C ILE A 228 27.15 -10.09 37.39
N ASN A 229 27.32 -9.44 38.54
CA ASN A 229 26.38 -9.46 39.66
C ASN A 229 25.63 -8.11 39.83
N GLU A 230 24.70 -8.06 40.77
CA GLU A 230 23.86 -6.88 41.05
C GLU A 230 24.68 -5.64 41.43
N ILE A 231 25.78 -5.82 42.18
CA ILE A 231 26.66 -4.73 42.64
C ILE A 231 27.33 -4.02 41.44
N GLU A 232 27.70 -4.77 40.41
CA GLU A 232 28.29 -4.22 39.18
C GLU A 232 27.27 -3.40 38.39
N VAL A 233 26.01 -3.85 38.34
CA VAL A 233 24.89 -3.11 37.71
C VAL A 233 24.58 -1.83 38.48
N GLU A 234 24.54 -1.89 39.82
CA GLU A 234 24.36 -0.71 40.68
C GLU A 234 25.49 0.31 40.50
N SER A 235 26.74 -0.17 40.40
CA SER A 235 27.91 0.68 40.15
C SER A 235 27.80 1.42 38.81
N ALA A 236 27.32 0.75 37.76
CA ALA A 236 27.05 1.39 36.48
C ALA A 236 25.90 2.42 36.56
N ILE A 237 24.84 2.14 37.33
CA ILE A 237 23.75 3.10 37.58
C ILE A 237 24.31 4.36 38.27
N ILE A 238 25.11 4.20 39.32
CA ILE A 238 25.73 5.31 40.04
C ILE A 238 26.66 6.09 39.11
N PHE A 239 27.45 5.39 38.29
CA PHE A 239 28.28 6.03 37.27
C PHE A 239 27.44 6.87 36.31
N PHE A 240 26.35 6.33 35.75
CA PHE A 240 25.49 7.09 34.84
C PHE A 240 24.82 8.28 35.52
N GLN A 241 24.44 8.17 36.80
CA GLN A 241 23.89 9.28 37.58
C GLN A 241 24.93 10.39 37.79
N ASN A 242 26.13 10.03 38.26
CA ASN A 242 27.22 10.98 38.46
C ASN A 242 27.66 11.60 37.13
N PHE A 243 27.72 10.82 36.07
CA PHE A 243 28.08 11.28 34.73
C PHE A 243 27.02 12.23 34.16
N ARG A 244 25.74 11.92 34.37
CA ARG A 244 24.62 12.80 34.02
C ARG A 244 24.73 14.14 34.74
N ASP A 245 25.02 14.11 36.04
CA ASP A 245 25.08 15.31 36.87
C ASP A 245 26.34 16.15 36.57
N TYR A 246 27.49 15.52 36.32
CA TYR A 246 28.72 16.17 35.87
C TYR A 246 28.58 16.84 34.50
N ASN A 247 27.93 16.18 33.54
CA ASN A 247 27.76 16.74 32.20
C ASN A 247 26.74 17.88 32.14
N LYS A 248 26.00 18.13 33.22
CA LYS A 248 25.14 19.30 33.31
C LYS A 248 25.90 20.60 33.18
N GLU A 249 27.09 20.67 33.77
CA GLU A 249 27.96 21.84 33.67
C GLU A 249 28.64 21.92 32.29
N LEU A 250 29.03 20.78 31.70
CA LEU A 250 29.73 20.71 30.41
C LEU A 250 28.88 21.05 29.19
N LEU A 251 27.60 20.69 29.21
CA LEU A 251 26.64 21.01 28.13
C LEU A 251 26.32 22.51 28.04
N LYS A 252 26.98 23.34 28.85
CA LYS A 252 26.75 24.78 28.93
C LYS A 252 25.27 25.08 29.17
N THR A 253 24.55 24.24 29.92
CA THR A 253 23.16 24.54 30.27
C THR A 253 23.07 25.81 31.11
N ASP A 254 24.17 26.24 31.73
CA ASP A 254 24.29 27.53 32.43
C ASP A 254 24.17 28.74 31.49
N GLN A 255 24.40 28.55 30.18
CA GLN A 255 24.15 29.57 29.16
C GLN A 255 22.69 29.60 28.70
N LEU A 256 21.89 28.61 29.10
CA LEU A 256 20.45 28.62 28.83
C LEU A 256 19.76 29.48 29.88
N PRO A 257 18.94 30.45 29.45
CA PRO A 257 18.14 31.22 30.39
C PRO A 257 17.13 30.30 31.09
N ILE A 258 17.29 30.13 32.41
CA ILE A 258 16.52 29.18 33.25
C ILE A 258 15.02 29.52 33.24
N ASP A 259 14.66 30.79 33.10
CA ASP A 259 13.27 31.28 33.19
C ASP A 259 12.64 31.62 31.83
N VAL A 260 13.34 31.37 30.73
CA VAL A 260 12.83 31.68 29.38
C VAL A 260 12.28 30.40 28.75
N PRO A 261 10.98 30.37 28.39
CA PRO A 261 10.42 29.23 27.68
C PRO A 261 11.20 28.90 26.40
N ILE A 262 11.39 27.62 26.09
CA ILE A 262 12.26 27.18 24.98
C ILE A 262 11.87 27.79 23.63
N HIS A 263 10.58 28.09 23.41
CA HIS A 263 10.14 28.75 22.19
C HIS A 263 10.62 30.21 22.04
N LYS A 264 11.01 30.89 23.13
CA LYS A 264 11.59 32.26 23.11
C LYS A 264 13.12 32.28 23.07
N MET A 265 13.76 31.12 23.08
CA MET A 265 15.22 31.01 22.99
C MET A 265 15.71 31.25 21.56
N SER A 266 16.96 31.68 21.37
CA SER A 266 17.58 31.73 20.03
C SER A 266 17.68 30.33 19.41
N VAL A 267 17.96 30.23 18.11
CA VAL A 267 18.18 28.93 17.44
C VAL A 267 19.33 28.16 18.10
N ARG A 268 20.41 28.85 18.51
CA ARG A 268 21.54 28.22 19.20
C ARG A 268 21.15 27.70 20.58
N GLN A 269 20.46 28.52 21.37
CA GLN A 269 19.98 28.14 22.70
C GLN A 269 19.01 26.96 22.62
N ARG A 270 18.07 26.95 21.65
CA ARG A 270 17.17 25.81 21.39
C ARG A 270 17.94 24.54 21.06
N PHE A 271 18.96 24.65 20.21
CA PHE A 271 19.83 23.53 19.86
C PHE A 271 20.56 22.96 21.09
N ILE A 272 21.17 23.81 21.91
CA ILE A 272 21.85 23.41 23.15
C ILE A 272 20.86 22.75 24.12
N ALA A 273 19.69 23.37 24.33
CA ALA A 273 18.64 22.83 25.20
C ALA A 273 18.17 21.44 24.74
N GLN A 274 17.97 21.25 23.44
CA GLN A 274 17.53 19.98 22.86
C GLN A 274 18.61 18.91 22.89
N GLN A 275 19.88 19.28 22.66
CA GLN A 275 20.99 18.36 22.86
C GLN A 275 21.04 17.86 24.29
N ALA A 276 20.93 18.79 25.25
CA ALA A 276 20.91 18.46 26.66
C ALA A 276 19.72 17.57 27.04
N GLU A 277 18.50 17.93 26.63
CA GLU A 277 17.29 17.14 26.89
C GLU A 277 17.38 15.71 26.32
N ASN A 278 17.81 15.58 25.05
CA ASN A 278 17.99 14.28 24.40
C ASN A 278 19.05 13.43 25.11
N TYR A 279 20.16 14.06 25.50
CA TYR A 279 21.21 13.42 26.26
C TYR A 279 20.70 12.90 27.61
N TYR A 280 20.02 13.74 28.39
CA TYR A 280 19.44 13.35 29.68
C TYR A 280 18.38 12.29 29.56
N PHE A 281 17.52 12.38 28.55
CA PHE A 281 16.48 11.39 28.29
C PHE A 281 17.10 10.02 28.02
N LYS A 282 18.10 9.94 27.13
CA LYS A 282 18.79 8.68 26.81
C LYS A 282 19.53 8.10 28.02
N LEU A 283 20.26 8.92 28.79
CA LEU A 283 20.89 8.47 30.04
C LEU A 283 19.84 7.96 31.04
N SER A 284 18.70 8.64 31.16
CA SER A 284 17.62 8.21 32.05
C SER A 284 17.00 6.88 31.60
N LEU A 285 16.88 6.65 30.28
CA LEU A 285 16.47 5.36 29.73
C LEU A 285 17.49 4.25 30.03
N TYR A 286 18.79 4.53 29.94
CA TYR A 286 19.85 3.58 30.30
C TYR A 286 19.82 3.25 31.79
N ILE A 287 19.73 4.26 32.66
CA ILE A 287 19.59 4.08 34.12
C ILE A 287 18.35 3.25 34.45
N LYS A 288 17.19 3.58 33.86
CA LYS A 288 15.97 2.81 34.06
C LYS A 288 16.16 1.37 33.56
N GLY A 289 16.71 1.20 32.37
CA GLY A 289 16.96 -0.10 31.76
C GLY A 289 17.94 -0.99 32.53
N LEU A 290 18.83 -0.42 33.35
CA LEU A 290 19.67 -1.15 34.30
C LEU A 290 18.94 -1.43 35.63
N LYS A 291 18.15 -0.47 36.14
CA LYS A 291 17.31 -0.70 37.34
C LYS A 291 16.29 -1.81 37.14
N ASP A 292 15.70 -1.89 35.94
CA ASP A 292 14.75 -2.93 35.57
C ASP A 292 15.41 -4.34 35.61
N LEU A 293 16.74 -4.46 35.38
CA LEU A 293 17.47 -5.74 35.54
C LEU A 293 17.55 -6.19 37.00
N ILE A 294 17.70 -5.23 37.91
CA ILE A 294 17.82 -5.48 39.35
C ILE A 294 16.46 -5.84 39.94
N GLN A 295 15.40 -5.13 39.53
CA GLN A 295 14.07 -5.24 40.12
C GLN A 295 13.32 -6.54 39.77
N LYS A 296 13.91 -7.44 38.95
CA LYS A 296 13.38 -8.77 38.54
C LYS A 296 11.97 -8.79 37.89
N ASP A 297 11.28 -7.66 37.81
CA ASP A 297 9.86 -7.60 37.44
C ASP A 297 9.53 -7.86 35.96
N THR A 298 10.48 -8.22 35.10
CA THR A 298 10.18 -8.39 33.66
C THR A 298 10.93 -9.51 32.90
N ILE A 299 11.90 -10.19 33.50
CA ILE A 299 12.81 -11.09 32.75
C ILE A 299 12.64 -12.57 33.12
N ASP A 300 12.10 -12.91 34.29
CA ASP A 300 11.99 -14.31 34.73
C ASP A 300 10.96 -15.15 33.92
N ASP A 301 10.16 -14.53 33.04
CA ASP A 301 9.18 -15.20 32.16
C ASP A 301 9.66 -15.44 30.72
N LEU A 302 10.88 -15.02 30.35
CA LEU A 302 11.43 -15.23 29.01
C LEU A 302 12.68 -16.09 29.08
N THR A 303 12.77 -17.11 28.23
CA THR A 303 14.05 -17.83 28.08
C THR A 303 15.13 -16.86 27.58
N PRO A 304 16.42 -17.05 27.94
CA PRO A 304 17.52 -16.18 27.48
C PRO A 304 17.57 -15.99 25.96
N GLU A 305 17.11 -16.98 25.20
CA GLU A 305 16.99 -16.92 23.74
C GLU A 305 15.84 -16.02 23.27
N GLU A 306 14.69 -16.02 23.94
CA GLU A 306 13.52 -15.18 23.61
C GLU A 306 13.73 -13.70 23.93
N ALA A 307 14.47 -13.39 25.00
CA ALA A 307 14.88 -12.02 25.33
C ALA A 307 15.81 -11.43 24.25
N LEU A 308 16.81 -12.20 23.81
CA LEU A 308 17.71 -11.87 22.69
C LEU A 308 16.96 -11.76 21.34
N TYR A 309 15.93 -12.57 21.12
CA TYR A 309 15.11 -12.53 19.91
C TYR A 309 14.18 -11.30 19.88
N ARG A 310 13.62 -10.88 21.01
CA ARG A 310 12.77 -9.68 21.11
C ARG A 310 13.56 -8.37 20.93
N GLU A 311 14.81 -8.29 21.43
CA GLU A 311 15.70 -7.17 21.10
C GLU A 311 16.06 -7.11 19.60
N ARG A 312 16.24 -8.27 18.94
CA ARG A 312 16.41 -8.35 17.47
C ARG A 312 15.17 -7.92 16.70
N ILE A 313 13.97 -8.30 17.12
CA ILE A 313 12.71 -7.92 16.43
C ILE A 313 12.48 -6.40 16.43
N GLY A 314 12.89 -5.69 17.50
CA GLY A 314 12.83 -4.22 17.56
C GLY A 314 13.58 -3.51 16.41
N THR A 315 14.56 -4.17 15.79
CA THR A 315 15.29 -3.66 14.62
C THR A 315 14.65 -3.96 13.27
N GLU A 316 13.69 -4.90 13.18
CA GLU A 316 13.11 -5.32 11.90
C GLU A 316 12.05 -4.36 11.34
N ILE A 317 11.31 -3.66 12.22
CA ILE A 317 10.42 -2.57 11.83
C ILE A 317 11.24 -1.40 11.24
N GLY A 318 12.50 -1.26 11.67
CA GLY A 318 13.49 -0.35 11.09
C GLY A 318 13.93 -0.71 9.68
N LYS A 319 13.97 -1.99 9.28
CA LYS A 319 14.53 -2.42 7.97
C LYS A 319 13.69 -1.97 6.77
N TYR A 320 12.36 -1.94 6.89
CA TYR A 320 11.48 -1.45 5.83
C TYR A 320 11.45 0.08 5.76
N HIS A 321 11.60 0.75 6.91
CA HIS A 321 11.79 2.20 6.97
C HIS A 321 13.15 2.60 6.37
N GLN A 322 14.24 1.91 6.73
CA GLN A 322 15.59 2.12 6.18
C GLN A 322 15.68 1.88 4.67
N ARG A 323 14.96 0.90 4.12
CA ARG A 323 14.87 0.71 2.66
C ARG A 323 14.14 1.84 1.94
N ALA A 324 13.11 2.43 2.55
CA ALA A 324 12.44 3.62 2.01
C ALA A 324 13.31 4.89 2.15
N LEU A 325 14.09 5.00 3.22
CA LEU A 325 15.03 6.10 3.49
C LEU A 325 16.22 6.11 2.51
N LYS A 326 16.71 4.94 2.08
CA LYS A 326 17.85 4.83 1.14
C LYS A 326 17.55 5.28 -0.29
N MET A 327 16.28 5.36 -0.70
CA MET A 327 15.96 5.69 -2.11
C MET A 327 15.95 7.20 -2.43
N LYS A 328 15.92 8.10 -1.43
CA LYS A 328 15.95 9.57 -1.60
C LYS A 328 16.55 10.36 -0.41
N GLY A 329 17.37 9.71 0.42
CA GLY A 329 17.94 10.28 1.63
C GLY A 329 18.91 11.44 1.38
N ILE A 330 18.88 12.48 2.22
CA ILE A 330 19.91 13.52 2.24
C ILE A 330 21.11 12.98 3.00
N GLY A 331 22.26 12.82 2.31
CA GLY A 331 23.51 12.44 2.97
C GLY A 331 24.09 13.57 3.83
N LYS A 332 24.93 13.23 4.82
CA LYS A 332 25.60 14.22 5.71
C LYS A 332 26.29 15.33 4.91
N ASP A 333 27.06 14.98 3.89
CA ASP A 333 27.80 15.96 3.06
C ASP A 333 26.84 16.88 2.30
N GLN A 334 25.75 16.33 1.77
CA GLN A 334 24.74 17.11 1.07
C GLN A 334 24.05 18.09 2.02
N PHE A 335 23.72 17.66 3.24
CA PHE A 335 23.20 18.54 4.28
C PHE A 335 24.18 19.66 4.63
N GLN A 336 25.46 19.34 4.82
CA GLN A 336 26.50 20.35 5.09
C GLN A 336 26.61 21.36 3.94
N GLN A 337 26.51 20.93 2.67
CA GLN A 337 26.46 21.85 1.53
C GLN A 337 25.25 22.77 1.56
N MET A 338 24.04 22.25 1.84
CA MET A 338 22.83 23.07 1.97
C MET A 338 22.97 24.11 3.09
N LYS A 339 23.62 23.73 4.18
CA LYS A 339 23.89 24.59 5.34
C LYS A 339 24.85 25.73 5.01
N GLN A 340 25.97 25.41 4.35
CA GLN A 340 26.94 26.42 3.92
C GLN A 340 26.38 27.36 2.85
N GLU A 341 25.58 26.84 1.91
CA GLU A 341 24.79 27.64 0.96
C GLU A 341 23.91 28.66 1.71
N PHE A 342 23.17 28.21 2.72
CA PHE A 342 22.32 29.08 3.54
C PHE A 342 23.12 30.17 4.27
N ILE A 343 24.21 29.81 4.94
CA ILE A 343 25.08 30.76 5.67
C ILE A 343 25.65 31.80 4.71
N SER A 344 26.13 31.37 3.54
CA SER A 344 26.67 32.28 2.52
C SER A 344 25.63 33.29 2.06
N VAL A 345 24.40 32.85 1.77
CA VAL A 345 23.30 33.73 1.36
C VAL A 345 22.89 34.66 2.50
N LEU A 346 22.86 34.18 3.74
CA LEU A 346 22.54 34.98 4.92
C LEU A 346 23.53 36.14 5.10
N ASN A 347 24.83 35.85 5.00
CA ASN A 347 25.88 36.87 5.07
C ASN A 347 25.78 37.89 3.93
N GLU A 348 25.48 37.43 2.71
CA GLU A 348 25.31 38.30 1.53
C GLU A 348 24.20 39.35 1.74
N ILE A 349 23.06 38.95 2.32
CA ILE A 349 21.88 39.82 2.42
C ILE A 349 21.65 40.42 3.81
N GLN A 350 22.56 40.21 4.77
CA GLN A 350 22.35 40.60 6.17
C GLN A 350 22.08 42.11 6.32
N GLY A 351 22.74 42.95 5.52
CA GLY A 351 22.51 44.41 5.51
C GLY A 351 21.08 44.76 5.08
N ASP A 352 20.58 44.11 4.03
CA ASP A 352 19.22 44.31 3.53
C ASP A 352 18.17 43.88 4.57
N LEU A 353 18.39 42.74 5.24
CA LEU A 353 17.50 42.23 6.28
C LEU A 353 17.33 43.22 7.44
N LYS A 354 18.42 43.84 7.91
CA LYS A 354 18.40 44.80 9.03
C LYS A 354 17.68 46.11 8.70
N SER A 355 17.66 46.49 7.43
CA SER A 355 17.08 47.77 6.98
C SER A 355 15.57 47.72 6.74
N LYS A 356 14.96 46.53 6.73
CA LYS A 356 13.58 46.31 6.31
C LYS A 356 12.75 45.68 7.43
N LYS A 357 11.43 45.79 7.30
CA LYS A 357 10.46 45.12 8.18
C LYS A 357 9.70 44.07 7.38
N SER A 358 9.35 42.98 8.05
CA SER A 358 8.54 41.91 7.48
C SER A 358 7.05 42.19 7.66
N GLU A 359 6.23 41.83 6.67
CA GLU A 359 4.75 41.86 6.75
C GLU A 359 4.17 40.61 7.44
N GLN A 360 5.01 39.62 7.73
CA GLN A 360 4.62 38.43 8.47
C GLN A 360 4.39 38.76 9.96
N ASN A 361 3.25 38.33 10.49
CA ASN A 361 2.95 38.42 11.93
C ASN A 361 3.93 37.55 12.75
N PRO A 362 4.30 37.96 13.98
CA PRO A 362 5.10 37.13 14.86
C PRO A 362 4.31 35.91 15.35
N SER A 363 5.02 34.83 15.69
CA SER A 363 4.44 33.67 16.37
C SER A 363 3.94 34.08 17.75
N VAL A 364 2.76 33.58 18.14
CA VAL A 364 2.21 33.81 19.49
C VAL A 364 3.04 33.19 20.61
N PHE A 365 3.96 32.28 20.28
CA PHE A 365 4.85 31.63 21.23
C PHE A 365 6.18 32.38 21.30
N SER A 366 6.98 32.31 20.24
CA SER A 366 8.32 32.92 20.20
C SER A 366 8.31 34.44 20.22
N LEU A 367 7.19 35.07 19.82
CA LEU A 367 7.08 36.53 19.59
C LEU A 367 7.99 37.05 18.48
N GLU A 368 8.48 36.14 17.63
CA GLU A 368 9.36 36.41 16.50
C GLU A 368 8.60 36.10 15.19
N ASN A 369 8.87 36.84 14.12
CA ASN A 369 8.53 36.44 12.75
C ASN A 369 9.76 35.80 12.07
N GLN A 370 9.62 35.33 10.82
CA GLN A 370 10.72 34.65 10.12
C GLN A 370 11.96 35.54 9.88
N LEU A 371 11.77 36.86 9.71
CA LEU A 371 12.85 37.83 9.59
C LEU A 371 13.62 37.95 10.92
N ASP A 372 12.92 38.04 12.04
CA ASP A 372 13.54 38.14 13.37
C ASP A 372 14.44 36.92 13.64
N ILE A 373 14.00 35.72 13.25
CA ILE A 373 14.82 34.50 13.32
C ILE A 373 16.10 34.64 12.49
N PHE A 374 16.02 35.16 11.27
CA PHE A 374 17.21 35.37 10.42
C PHE A 374 18.16 36.45 10.97
N LEU A 375 17.66 37.35 11.81
CA LEU A 375 18.44 38.44 12.41
C LEU A 375 19.06 38.07 13.77
N GLN A 376 18.81 36.88 14.31
CA GLN A 376 19.43 36.43 15.56
C GLN A 376 20.96 36.45 15.46
N GLU A 377 21.61 37.09 16.44
CA GLU A 377 23.06 37.35 16.42
C GLU A 377 23.90 36.07 16.43
N ASP A 378 23.39 35.00 17.04
CA ASP A 378 24.07 33.71 17.19
C ASP A 378 23.63 32.65 16.16
N LEU A 379 22.80 33.02 15.17
CA LEU A 379 22.27 32.07 14.19
C LEU A 379 23.37 31.35 13.41
N ILE A 380 24.39 32.08 12.94
CA ILE A 380 25.50 31.49 12.17
C ILE A 380 26.29 30.51 13.03
N ASN A 381 26.51 30.85 14.31
CA ASN A 381 27.18 29.96 15.26
C ASN A 381 26.36 28.69 15.46
N ALA A 382 25.04 28.82 15.63
CA ALA A 382 24.12 27.67 15.73
C ALA A 382 24.22 26.76 14.51
N LEU A 383 24.16 27.35 13.29
CA LEU A 383 24.26 26.59 12.06
C LEU A 383 25.62 25.88 11.95
N ASN A 384 26.72 26.50 12.35
CA ASN A 384 28.03 25.85 12.34
C ASN A 384 28.09 24.65 13.30
N GLU A 385 27.49 24.77 14.49
CA GLU A 385 27.43 23.71 15.50
C GLU A 385 26.52 22.54 15.08
N ILE A 386 25.45 22.78 14.33
CA ILE A 386 24.51 21.75 13.86
C ILE A 386 25.16 20.81 12.84
N GLN A 387 25.18 19.51 13.15
CA GLN A 387 25.84 18.47 12.36
C GLN A 387 24.90 17.64 11.48
N SER A 388 23.60 17.62 11.79
CA SER A 388 22.62 16.79 11.07
C SER A 388 21.29 17.48 10.77
N GLN A 389 20.57 16.95 9.79
CA GLN A 389 19.23 17.39 9.41
C GLN A 389 18.20 17.23 10.55
N TYR A 390 18.41 16.27 11.46
CA TYR A 390 17.55 16.04 12.62
C TYR A 390 17.65 17.18 13.63
N GLN A 391 18.87 17.67 13.87
CA GLN A 391 19.13 18.77 14.79
C GLN A 391 18.55 20.08 14.26
N ILE A 392 18.70 20.37 12.95
CA ILE A 392 18.16 21.63 12.38
C ILE A 392 16.63 21.69 12.46
N VAL A 393 15.91 20.60 12.19
CA VAL A 393 14.43 20.63 12.22
C VAL A 393 13.85 20.75 13.63
N GLN A 394 14.64 20.39 14.64
CA GLN A 394 14.26 20.58 16.04
C GLN A 394 14.56 22.00 16.51
N ALA A 395 15.71 22.57 16.13
CA ALA A 395 16.17 23.85 16.63
C ALA A 395 15.68 25.07 15.81
N PHE A 396 15.57 24.94 14.49
CA PHE A 396 15.26 26.05 13.59
C PHE A 396 13.73 26.21 13.40
N PRO A 397 13.13 27.30 13.90
CA PRO A 397 11.70 27.54 13.73
C PRO A 397 11.37 28.02 12.31
N ILE A 398 10.33 27.41 11.74
CA ILE A 398 9.60 27.97 10.62
C ILE A 398 8.36 28.68 11.20
N ILE A 399 8.14 29.92 10.79
CA ILE A 399 7.06 30.77 11.31
C ILE A 399 6.02 31.06 10.23
N GLY A 400 4.74 31.02 10.59
CA GLY A 400 3.64 31.23 9.66
C GLY A 400 2.27 30.81 10.19
N LEU A 401 1.29 30.76 9.30
CA LEU A 401 -0.08 30.37 9.62
C LEU A 401 -0.11 28.92 10.14
N GLY A 402 -0.64 28.71 11.34
CA GLY A 402 -0.88 27.38 11.88
C GLY A 402 -1.95 26.66 11.07
N VAL A 403 -1.64 25.44 10.63
CA VAL A 403 -2.58 24.60 9.88
C VAL A 403 -2.69 23.18 10.45
N GLU A 404 -3.89 22.62 10.38
CA GLU A 404 -4.15 21.21 10.58
C GLU A 404 -3.91 20.47 9.27
N LEU A 405 -2.76 19.81 9.16
CA LEU A 405 -2.38 19.08 7.96
C LEU A 405 -2.64 17.58 8.13
N LYS A 406 -3.57 17.05 7.35
CA LYS A 406 -3.78 15.61 7.19
C LYS A 406 -2.78 15.05 6.19
N ARG A 407 -1.98 14.09 6.64
CA ARG A 407 -0.95 13.40 5.85
C ARG A 407 -1.42 11.98 5.54
N THR A 408 -1.37 11.58 4.28
CA THR A 408 -1.65 10.19 3.86
C THR A 408 -0.35 9.41 3.76
N ASN A 409 -0.37 8.07 3.75
CA ASN A 409 0.85 7.28 3.52
C ASN A 409 1.52 7.65 2.18
N GLY A 410 0.73 7.96 1.15
CA GLY A 410 1.23 8.44 -0.14
C GLY A 410 1.94 9.81 -0.06
N SER A 411 1.66 10.61 0.98
CA SER A 411 2.34 11.91 1.14
C SER A 411 3.83 11.79 1.39
N MET A 412 4.33 10.63 1.85
CA MET A 412 5.76 10.33 2.01
C MET A 412 6.53 10.27 0.68
N ILE A 413 5.85 10.07 -0.44
CA ILE A 413 6.44 9.99 -1.78
C ILE A 413 5.98 11.12 -2.70
N ASN A 414 4.84 11.76 -2.40
CA ASN A 414 4.27 12.86 -3.16
C ASN A 414 3.69 13.91 -2.19
N PRO A 415 4.35 15.08 -2.01
CA PRO A 415 3.91 16.08 -1.04
C PRO A 415 2.56 16.72 -1.38
N TYR A 416 2.01 16.49 -2.57
CA TYR A 416 0.66 16.94 -2.93
C TYR A 416 -0.47 16.11 -2.32
N LEU A 417 -0.19 14.91 -1.79
CA LEU A 417 -1.21 14.05 -1.17
C LEU A 417 -1.53 14.42 0.29
N VAL A 418 -1.00 15.54 0.78
CA VAL A 418 -1.46 16.19 2.01
C VAL A 418 -2.76 16.96 1.77
N LYS A 419 -3.51 17.23 2.84
CA LYS A 419 -4.74 18.05 2.83
C LYS A 419 -4.76 18.96 4.06
N ILE A 420 -5.11 20.23 3.86
CA ILE A 420 -5.41 21.15 4.98
C ILE A 420 -6.87 20.91 5.40
N GLU A 421 -7.07 20.47 6.64
CA GLU A 421 -8.41 20.25 7.21
C GLU A 421 -8.91 21.53 7.91
N ASN A 422 -8.00 22.25 8.58
CA ASN A 422 -8.33 23.46 9.32
C ASN A 422 -7.12 24.41 9.41
N ILE A 423 -7.38 25.65 9.83
CA ILE A 423 -6.36 26.68 10.08
C ILE A 423 -6.61 27.35 11.43
N ALA A 424 -5.56 27.92 12.03
CA ALA A 424 -5.70 28.78 13.19
C ALA A 424 -6.28 30.15 12.79
N LYS A 425 -7.36 30.60 13.45
CA LYS A 425 -8.04 31.86 13.12
C LYS A 425 -7.73 33.00 14.09
N ILE A 426 -7.64 32.70 15.38
CA ILE A 426 -7.40 33.73 16.42
C ILE A 426 -5.90 33.89 16.64
N ASN A 427 -5.24 32.81 17.06
CA ASN A 427 -3.79 32.77 17.26
C ASN A 427 -3.13 32.22 16.00
N ALA A 428 -3.36 32.91 14.88
CA ALA A 428 -3.13 32.37 13.55
C ALA A 428 -1.66 32.03 13.29
N THR A 429 -0.71 32.83 13.79
CA THR A 429 0.72 32.64 13.51
C THR A 429 1.40 31.89 14.65
N VAL A 430 2.04 30.77 14.31
CA VAL A 430 2.76 29.89 15.24
C VAL A 430 4.10 29.49 14.62
N ASP A 431 4.92 28.78 15.39
CA ASP A 431 6.19 28.24 14.91
C ASP A 431 6.28 26.71 15.03
N THR A 432 7.12 26.12 14.18
CA THR A 432 7.29 24.66 14.15
C THR A 432 7.91 24.12 15.43
N VAL A 433 8.70 24.89 16.18
CA VAL A 433 9.31 24.41 17.43
C VAL A 433 8.23 24.19 18.47
N SER A 434 7.30 25.13 18.66
CA SER A 434 6.14 24.94 19.55
C SER A 434 5.32 23.70 19.18
N ILE A 435 5.15 23.42 17.88
CA ILE A 435 4.51 22.17 17.42
C ILE A 435 5.33 20.94 17.80
N GLN A 436 6.65 20.98 17.66
CA GLN A 436 7.51 19.85 18.03
C GLN A 436 7.53 19.61 19.54
N MET A 437 7.33 20.64 20.36
CA MET A 437 7.32 20.50 21.82
C MET A 437 5.97 20.06 22.39
N ALA A 438 4.89 20.23 21.63
CA ALA A 438 3.58 19.79 22.04
C ALA A 438 3.44 18.26 22.04
N ASP A 439 2.56 17.75 22.91
CA ASP A 439 2.21 16.34 22.96
C ASP A 439 1.74 15.84 21.60
N ASN A 440 2.24 14.68 21.19
CA ASN A 440 1.96 14.08 19.87
C ASN A 440 2.25 15.04 18.69
N LYS A 441 3.16 15.99 18.88
CA LYS A 441 3.57 16.97 17.86
C LYS A 441 2.40 17.78 17.29
N THR A 442 1.42 18.07 18.14
CA THR A 442 0.16 18.73 17.78
C THR A 442 -0.21 19.79 18.80
N LEU A 443 -0.24 21.06 18.39
CA LEU A 443 -0.69 22.18 19.21
C LEU A 443 -2.22 22.20 19.29
N ARG A 444 -2.73 22.51 20.47
CA ARG A 444 -4.16 22.74 20.74
C ARG A 444 -4.31 24.18 21.20
N LEU A 445 -4.76 25.05 20.29
CA LEU A 445 -4.95 26.46 20.58
C LEU A 445 -6.39 26.70 21.03
N ASN A 446 -6.56 27.45 22.11
CA ASN A 446 -7.88 27.89 22.55
C ASN A 446 -8.40 28.95 21.57
N ALA A 447 -9.48 28.64 20.86
CA ALA A 447 -10.17 29.52 19.92
C ALA A 447 -11.44 30.14 20.51
N GLY A 448 -11.53 30.18 21.84
CA GLY A 448 -12.67 30.70 22.59
C GLY A 448 -13.68 29.61 22.95
N TYR A 449 -14.91 30.03 23.24
CA TYR A 449 -16.01 29.13 23.58
C TYR A 449 -17.08 29.25 22.50
N TYR A 450 -17.52 28.09 21.99
CA TYR A 450 -18.74 28.03 21.22
C TYR A 450 -19.91 28.03 22.21
N MET A 451 -20.77 29.04 22.10
CA MET A 451 -22.09 29.02 22.74
C MET A 451 -23.08 28.41 21.75
N GLY A 452 -23.11 27.09 21.70
CA GLY A 452 -23.98 26.32 20.79
C GLY A 452 -25.29 25.90 21.43
N MET A 453 -26.37 25.90 20.64
CA MET A 453 -27.62 25.28 21.06
C MET A 453 -27.48 23.75 21.01
N GLY A 454 -27.48 23.09 22.16
CA GLY A 454 -27.57 21.64 22.27
C GLY A 454 -29.03 21.17 22.33
N VAL A 455 -29.29 19.96 21.84
CA VAL A 455 -30.58 19.27 21.97
C VAL A 455 -30.52 18.34 23.18
N GLY A 456 -31.52 18.39 24.07
CA GLY A 456 -31.60 17.47 25.22
C GLY A 456 -32.83 17.69 26.09
N ASN A 457 -33.16 16.70 26.91
CA ASN A 457 -34.30 16.77 27.83
C ASN A 457 -34.04 17.77 28.97
N LYS A 458 -34.89 18.79 29.08
CA LYS A 458 -34.84 19.87 30.07
C LYS A 458 -34.77 19.37 31.52
N GLN A 459 -35.40 18.24 31.85
CA GLN A 459 -35.46 17.72 33.23
C GLN A 459 -34.13 17.09 33.70
N GLU A 460 -33.47 16.30 32.85
CA GLU A 460 -32.15 15.73 33.18
C GLU A 460 -31.12 16.84 33.41
N GLN A 461 -31.21 17.94 32.66
CA GLN A 461 -30.24 19.02 32.71
C GLN A 461 -30.38 19.93 33.94
N ILE A 462 -31.60 20.24 34.38
CA ILE A 462 -31.84 20.97 35.65
C ILE A 462 -31.23 20.19 36.81
N GLN A 463 -31.29 18.86 36.74
CA GLN A 463 -30.81 17.96 37.77
C GLN A 463 -29.27 17.84 37.81
N PHE A 464 -28.58 17.92 36.65
CA PHE A 464 -27.12 17.74 36.58
C PHE A 464 -26.29 19.03 36.53
N TYR A 465 -26.80 20.14 35.96
CA TYR A 465 -25.94 21.28 35.56
C TYR A 465 -26.32 22.66 36.11
N GLY A 466 -27.42 22.80 36.86
CA GLY A 466 -27.75 24.05 37.57
C GLY A 466 -27.86 25.29 36.65
N PHE A 467 -28.99 25.43 35.96
CA PHE A 467 -29.19 26.51 34.98
C PHE A 467 -29.20 27.91 35.63
N LYS A 468 -28.43 28.87 35.08
CA LYS A 468 -28.57 30.32 35.34
C LYS A 468 -28.69 31.06 34.01
N GLU A 469 -29.68 31.95 33.87
CA GLU A 469 -29.83 32.80 32.69
C GLU A 469 -28.72 33.85 32.59
N GLN A 470 -28.11 33.98 31.41
CA GLN A 470 -27.22 35.09 31.07
C GLN A 470 -27.57 35.71 29.72
N LYS A 471 -27.20 36.99 29.55
CA LYS A 471 -27.60 37.88 28.45
C LYS A 471 -26.80 37.63 27.17
N TRP A 472 -27.49 37.80 26.03
CA TRP A 472 -27.09 37.51 24.65
C TRP A 472 -25.83 38.25 24.14
N THR A 473 -25.03 37.59 23.27
CA THR A 473 -23.90 38.21 22.53
C THR A 473 -24.00 38.00 21.01
N GLN A 474 -23.10 38.65 20.26
CA GLN A 474 -23.20 39.05 18.85
C GLN A 474 -22.84 38.00 17.76
N TYR A 475 -22.55 36.75 18.10
CA TYR A 475 -22.28 35.70 17.11
C TYR A 475 -23.54 34.82 16.90
N GLN A 476 -24.36 35.13 15.89
CA GLN A 476 -25.61 34.40 15.60
C GLN A 476 -25.52 33.51 14.34
N PRO A 477 -26.07 32.28 14.37
CA PRO A 477 -26.31 31.47 13.17
C PRO A 477 -27.40 32.10 12.28
N SER A 478 -27.47 31.70 11.01
CA SER A 478 -28.37 32.30 10.02
C SER A 478 -29.86 32.20 10.41
N LYS A 479 -30.65 33.23 10.06
CA LYS A 479 -32.09 33.31 10.35
C LYS A 479 -32.92 32.12 9.84
N GLN A 480 -32.42 31.40 8.84
CA GLN A 480 -33.10 30.22 8.26
C GLN A 480 -33.04 29.02 9.22
N ILE A 481 -31.87 28.78 9.84
CA ILE A 481 -31.65 27.74 10.86
C ILE A 481 -32.51 28.04 12.09
N LEU A 482 -32.68 29.31 12.46
CA LEU A 482 -33.54 29.67 13.60
C LEU A 482 -35.04 29.36 13.39
N LYS A 483 -35.53 29.35 12.14
CA LYS A 483 -36.96 29.07 11.84
C LYS A 483 -37.28 27.58 11.83
N ASP A 484 -36.39 26.75 11.29
CA ASP A 484 -36.60 25.30 11.20
C ASP A 484 -36.51 24.63 12.58
N TYR A 485 -35.80 25.23 13.53
CA TYR A 485 -35.56 24.67 14.86
C TYR A 485 -36.58 25.12 15.92
N GLN A 486 -37.33 26.20 15.70
CA GLN A 486 -38.27 26.76 16.69
C GLN A 486 -39.51 25.89 17.00
N GLN A 487 -39.69 24.74 16.36
CA GLN A 487 -40.94 23.97 16.47
C GLN A 487 -40.95 22.81 17.47
N GLN A 488 -39.83 22.28 18.02
CA GLN A 488 -39.93 21.09 18.91
C GLN A 488 -39.03 20.91 20.14
N GLU A 489 -38.00 21.71 20.46
CA GLU A 489 -37.11 21.36 21.59
C GLU A 489 -36.64 22.57 22.43
N SER A 490 -36.35 22.34 23.73
CA SER A 490 -35.83 23.38 24.63
C SER A 490 -34.32 23.50 24.47
N PHE A 491 -33.87 24.70 24.10
CA PHE A 491 -32.45 24.97 23.86
C PHE A 491 -31.69 25.28 25.16
N TYR A 492 -30.48 24.75 25.27
CA TYR A 492 -29.49 25.21 26.24
C TYR A 492 -28.16 25.47 25.54
N TYR A 493 -27.36 26.36 26.12
CA TYR A 493 -26.04 26.68 25.59
C TYR A 493 -25.01 25.69 26.12
N LYS A 494 -24.45 24.86 25.24
CA LYS A 494 -23.28 24.05 25.55
C LYS A 494 -22.05 24.94 25.40
N ASN A 495 -21.36 25.25 26.50
CA ASN A 495 -20.04 25.89 26.45
C ASN A 495 -19.00 24.82 26.09
N GLU A 496 -18.79 24.61 24.79
CA GLU A 496 -17.64 23.82 24.32
C GLU A 496 -16.48 24.77 24.05
N GLN A 497 -15.34 24.52 24.69
CA GLN A 497 -14.11 25.20 24.33
C GLN A 497 -13.77 24.83 22.89
N LEU A 498 -13.74 25.82 22.00
CA LEU A 498 -13.26 25.63 20.63
C LEU A 498 -11.76 25.45 20.70
N VAL A 499 -11.30 24.27 20.26
CA VAL A 499 -9.87 23.96 20.19
C VAL A 499 -9.48 23.85 18.73
N GLU A 500 -8.55 24.70 18.30
CA GLU A 500 -7.90 24.59 17.00
C GLU A 500 -6.72 23.63 17.13
N ILE A 501 -6.71 22.59 16.29
CA ILE A 501 -5.67 21.55 16.27
C ILE A 501 -4.67 21.89 15.17
N ILE A 502 -3.41 22.09 15.51
CA ILE A 502 -2.37 22.55 14.58
C ILE A 502 -1.19 21.58 14.59
N ASN A 503 -0.74 21.13 13.42
CA ASN A 503 0.37 20.17 13.32
C ASN A 503 1.40 20.50 12.21
N ALA A 504 1.21 21.64 11.53
CA ALA A 504 2.12 22.22 10.56
C ALA A 504 2.00 23.75 10.55
N VAL A 505 2.98 24.39 9.92
CA VAL A 505 3.03 25.83 9.68
C VAL A 505 3.02 26.08 8.18
N LEU A 506 2.26 27.07 7.71
CA LEU A 506 2.31 27.59 6.36
C LEU A 506 2.94 28.99 6.41
N PRO A 507 4.24 29.14 6.08
CA PRO A 507 4.84 30.46 5.99
C PRO A 507 4.20 31.21 4.83
N LEU A 508 3.76 32.42 5.11
CA LEU A 508 3.14 33.32 4.16
C LEU A 508 3.88 34.64 4.23
N PHE A 509 4.33 35.09 3.08
CA PHE A 509 5.09 36.32 2.87
C PHE A 509 4.23 37.29 2.07
N GLY A 510 4.32 38.57 2.41
CA GLY A 510 3.68 39.67 1.72
C GLY A 510 4.56 40.26 0.62
N GLU A 511 4.13 41.41 0.09
CA GLU A 511 4.86 42.11 -0.98
C GLU A 511 6.15 42.73 -0.48
N GLN A 512 6.18 43.19 0.78
CA GLN A 512 7.39 43.81 1.33
C GLN A 512 8.49 42.79 1.60
N ASP A 513 8.17 41.51 1.68
CA ASP A 513 9.09 40.42 2.06
C ASP A 513 10.02 39.94 0.93
N PHE A 514 9.98 40.56 -0.26
CA PHE A 514 10.79 40.17 -1.41
C PHE A 514 12.30 40.18 -1.15
N PHE A 515 12.79 40.96 -0.19
CA PHE A 515 14.20 40.97 0.18
C PHE A 515 14.67 39.64 0.80
N MET A 516 13.75 38.84 1.37
CA MET A 516 14.04 37.48 1.87
C MET A 516 14.12 36.42 0.76
N LYS A 517 13.83 36.79 -0.51
CA LYS A 517 13.74 35.87 -1.66
C LYS A 517 14.95 34.96 -1.81
N LYS A 518 16.17 35.46 -1.61
CA LYS A 518 17.39 34.64 -1.72
C LYS A 518 17.45 33.57 -0.62
N LEU A 519 17.10 33.90 0.61
CA LEU A 519 17.12 32.95 1.75
C LEU A 519 16.06 31.88 1.66
N VAL A 520 14.80 32.25 1.41
CA VAL A 520 13.69 31.28 1.38
C VAL A 520 13.77 30.33 0.18
N LYS A 521 14.62 30.63 -0.81
CA LYS A 521 14.94 29.75 -1.95
C LYS A 521 16.08 28.77 -1.68
N THR A 522 16.82 28.93 -0.60
CA THR A 522 17.91 28.00 -0.28
C THR A 522 17.39 26.57 -0.10
N ARG A 523 18.27 25.60 -0.33
CA ARG A 523 17.93 24.19 -0.13
C ARG A 523 17.66 23.86 1.34
N LEU A 524 18.34 24.52 2.28
CA LEU A 524 18.09 24.32 3.72
C LEU A 524 16.67 24.76 4.12
N PHE A 525 16.21 25.92 3.67
CA PHE A 525 14.84 26.36 3.97
C PHE A 525 13.80 25.40 3.38
N ASN A 526 14.01 24.94 2.14
CA ASN A 526 13.15 23.94 1.51
C ASN A 526 13.17 22.58 2.23
N LEU A 527 14.29 22.18 2.83
CA LEU A 527 14.38 20.98 3.67
C LEU A 527 13.48 21.12 4.90
N LEU A 528 13.55 22.26 5.59
CA LEU A 528 12.69 22.55 6.74
C LEU A 528 11.20 22.50 6.33
N ILE A 529 10.83 23.09 5.18
CA ILE A 529 9.46 23.03 4.68
C ILE A 529 9.05 21.61 4.28
N SER A 530 9.95 20.84 3.66
CA SER A 530 9.72 19.42 3.34
C SER A 530 9.37 18.63 4.59
N PHE A 531 10.16 18.79 5.66
CA PHE A 531 9.87 18.16 6.95
C PHE A 531 8.56 18.65 7.56
N ASN A 532 8.27 19.96 7.51
CA ASN A 532 7.01 20.51 8.02
C ASN A 532 5.78 19.89 7.31
N VAL A 533 5.86 19.71 5.99
CA VAL A 533 4.78 19.11 5.18
C VAL A 533 4.68 17.61 5.40
N MET A 534 5.80 16.89 5.45
CA MET A 534 5.81 15.42 5.33
C MET A 534 6.12 14.69 6.64
N LYS A 535 6.67 15.38 7.64
CA LYS A 535 7.22 14.82 8.88
C LYS A 535 8.26 13.72 8.64
N ASN A 536 8.97 13.80 7.51
CA ASN A 536 10.09 12.96 7.16
C ASN A 536 11.30 13.84 6.86
N VAL A 537 12.27 13.82 7.77
CA VAL A 537 13.45 14.70 7.74
C VAL A 537 14.51 14.21 6.74
N ASP A 538 14.44 12.94 6.37
CA ASP A 538 15.39 12.33 5.46
C ASP A 538 15.05 12.58 3.99
N THR A 539 13.86 13.10 3.72
CA THR A 539 13.42 13.39 2.35
C THR A 539 13.48 14.87 2.02
N PHE A 540 13.96 15.16 0.81
CA PHE A 540 13.99 16.51 0.24
C PHE A 540 13.08 16.59 -0.98
N PHE A 541 12.04 17.42 -0.92
CA PHE A 541 11.12 17.64 -2.03
C PHE A 541 11.08 19.12 -2.43
N ASN A 542 11.63 19.43 -3.59
CA ASN A 542 11.66 20.80 -4.14
C ASN A 542 10.28 21.45 -4.29
N GLU A 543 9.21 20.65 -4.39
CA GLU A 543 7.84 21.12 -4.55
C GLU A 543 7.01 21.04 -3.26
N ALA A 544 7.59 20.70 -2.10
CA ALA A 544 6.82 20.57 -0.85
C ALA A 544 6.15 21.88 -0.43
N TYR A 545 6.85 23.02 -0.58
CA TYR A 545 6.23 24.31 -0.27
C TYR A 545 5.13 24.67 -1.29
N LEU A 546 5.36 24.37 -2.58
CA LEU A 546 4.36 24.60 -3.63
C LEU A 546 3.10 23.76 -3.39
N SER A 547 3.27 22.51 -2.91
CA SER A 547 2.15 21.65 -2.57
C SER A 547 1.36 22.17 -1.38
N LEU A 548 2.02 22.69 -0.34
CA LEU A 548 1.38 23.28 0.82
C LEU A 548 0.59 24.56 0.43
N LEU A 549 1.18 25.42 -0.40
CA LEU A 549 0.52 26.61 -0.94
C LEU A 549 -0.68 26.26 -1.80
N ALA A 550 -0.57 25.24 -2.67
CA ALA A 550 -1.65 24.82 -3.54
C ALA A 550 -2.82 24.22 -2.75
N ASN A 551 -2.50 23.48 -1.68
CA ASN A 551 -3.50 22.98 -0.72
C ASN A 551 -4.22 24.12 0.01
N ALA A 552 -3.45 25.10 0.48
CA ALA A 552 -3.99 26.26 1.19
C ALA A 552 -4.89 27.09 0.29
N PHE A 553 -4.47 27.33 -0.95
CA PHE A 553 -5.27 28.06 -1.92
C PHE A 553 -6.62 27.38 -2.15
N VAL A 554 -6.63 26.07 -2.39
CA VAL A 554 -7.87 25.29 -2.55
C VAL A 554 -8.73 25.31 -1.27
N TYR A 555 -8.12 25.26 -0.10
CA TYR A 555 -8.84 25.40 1.17
C TYR A 555 -9.55 26.75 1.26
N PHE A 556 -8.86 27.86 0.94
CA PHE A 556 -9.40 29.21 0.94
C PHE A 556 -10.46 29.44 -0.13
N LEU A 557 -10.32 28.84 -1.32
CA LEU A 557 -11.36 28.85 -2.34
C LEU A 557 -12.65 28.18 -1.86
N ASN A 558 -12.56 27.22 -0.93
CA ASN A 558 -13.73 26.59 -0.32
C ASN A 558 -14.32 27.38 0.85
N GLN A 559 -13.69 28.49 1.27
CA GLN A 559 -14.26 29.42 2.24
C GLN A 559 -15.13 30.47 1.54
N ASP A 560 -15.76 31.31 2.34
CA ASP A 560 -16.46 32.48 1.83
C ASP A 560 -15.45 33.54 1.35
N LEU A 561 -15.35 33.67 0.02
CA LEU A 561 -14.42 34.57 -0.64
C LEU A 561 -14.71 36.06 -0.36
N GLU A 562 -15.90 36.40 0.14
CA GLU A 562 -16.22 37.80 0.47
C GLU A 562 -15.54 38.26 1.77
N GLN A 563 -15.03 37.31 2.57
CA GLN A 563 -14.36 37.63 3.83
C GLN A 563 -12.96 38.20 3.61
N GLN A 564 -12.69 39.37 4.19
CA GLN A 564 -11.42 40.10 4.02
C GLN A 564 -10.18 39.27 4.37
N TRP A 565 -10.22 38.52 5.47
CA TRP A 565 -9.10 37.69 5.91
C TRP A 565 -8.79 36.55 4.92
N VAL A 566 -9.80 36.02 4.21
CA VAL A 566 -9.60 35.02 3.14
C VAL A 566 -8.85 35.65 1.97
N GLN A 567 -9.25 36.86 1.55
CA GLN A 567 -8.59 37.59 0.47
C GLN A 567 -7.15 37.95 0.83
N GLU A 568 -6.88 38.35 2.07
CA GLU A 568 -5.54 38.62 2.57
C GLU A 568 -4.64 37.38 2.46
N TYR A 569 -5.10 36.21 2.90
CA TYR A 569 -4.31 34.98 2.79
C TYR A 569 -4.12 34.52 1.34
N ILE A 570 -5.12 34.66 0.47
CA ILE A 570 -4.98 34.39 -0.96
C ILE A 570 -3.91 35.32 -1.58
N GLN A 571 -3.89 36.60 -1.21
CA GLN A 571 -2.87 37.55 -1.66
C GLN A 571 -1.47 37.18 -1.16
N LYS A 572 -1.34 36.80 0.12
CA LYS A 572 -0.07 36.30 0.65
C LYS A 572 0.39 34.99 -0.02
N ILE A 573 -0.52 34.10 -0.39
CA ILE A 573 -0.18 32.90 -1.19
C ILE A 573 0.40 33.29 -2.54
N PHE A 574 -0.15 34.31 -3.21
CA PHE A 574 0.39 34.81 -4.48
C PHE A 574 1.83 35.32 -4.31
N PHE A 575 2.06 36.22 -3.36
CA PHE A 575 3.40 36.78 -3.12
C PHE A 575 4.39 35.72 -2.68
N THR A 576 3.98 34.81 -1.79
CA THR A 576 4.81 33.66 -1.39
C THR A 576 5.19 32.79 -2.58
N THR A 577 4.24 32.48 -3.47
CA THR A 577 4.50 31.70 -4.69
C THR A 577 5.49 32.44 -5.60
N LYS A 578 5.32 33.76 -5.78
CA LYS A 578 6.20 34.61 -6.57
C LYS A 578 7.61 34.66 -5.98
N ILE A 579 7.74 34.92 -4.68
CA ILE A 579 9.01 34.97 -3.96
C ILE A 579 9.75 33.63 -4.11
N VAL A 580 9.10 32.50 -3.85
CA VAL A 580 9.79 31.19 -3.78
C VAL A 580 10.04 30.58 -5.16
N TYR A 581 9.12 30.73 -6.12
CA TYR A 581 9.10 29.92 -7.34
C TYR A 581 9.27 30.67 -8.66
N GLU A 582 9.05 31.99 -8.74
CA GLU A 582 9.05 32.75 -10.01
C GLU A 582 10.30 32.51 -10.87
N ASP A 583 11.49 32.49 -10.28
CA ASP A 583 12.75 32.30 -11.01
C ASP A 583 13.20 30.82 -11.08
N ARG A 584 12.37 29.87 -10.65
CA ARG A 584 12.73 28.44 -10.69
C ARG A 584 12.50 27.92 -12.12
N PRO A 585 13.51 27.33 -12.79
CA PRO A 585 13.36 26.88 -14.17
C PRO A 585 12.20 25.91 -14.39
N PHE A 586 12.00 24.96 -13.46
CA PHE A 586 10.90 24.00 -13.57
C PHE A 586 9.51 24.65 -13.45
N PHE A 587 9.39 25.73 -12.66
CA PHE A 587 8.14 26.45 -12.45
C PHE A 587 7.82 27.31 -13.66
N GLN A 588 8.79 28.08 -14.17
CA GLN A 588 8.65 28.86 -15.41
C GLN A 588 8.25 27.98 -16.59
N LYS A 589 8.91 26.82 -16.74
CA LYS A 589 8.58 25.86 -17.78
C LYS A 589 7.16 25.31 -17.63
N PHE A 590 6.72 25.02 -16.40
CA PHE A 590 5.34 24.61 -16.13
C PHE A 590 4.34 25.73 -16.46
N CYS A 591 4.64 26.98 -16.10
CA CYS A 591 3.85 28.16 -16.47
C CYS A 591 3.70 28.29 -18.00
N SER A 592 4.81 28.28 -18.74
CA SER A 592 4.80 28.36 -20.21
C SER A 592 4.00 27.21 -20.83
N ARG A 593 4.24 25.97 -20.36
CA ARG A 593 3.50 24.80 -20.86
C ARG A 593 2.01 24.89 -20.56
N LEU A 594 1.63 25.40 -19.39
CA LEU A 594 0.23 25.56 -19.00
C LEU A 594 -0.48 26.59 -19.88
N ILE A 595 0.22 27.65 -20.32
CA ILE A 595 -0.30 28.63 -21.28
C ILE A 595 -0.36 28.01 -22.68
N GLU A 596 0.74 27.49 -23.20
CA GLU A 596 0.84 27.09 -24.60
C GLU A 596 0.08 25.80 -24.91
N GLN A 597 0.16 24.82 -23.99
CA GLN A 597 -0.37 23.46 -24.18
C GLN A 597 -0.98 22.94 -22.86
N PRO A 598 -2.12 23.50 -22.40
CA PRO A 598 -2.60 23.29 -21.04
C PRO A 598 -2.80 21.81 -20.67
N ARG A 599 -3.35 21.00 -21.58
CA ARG A 599 -3.49 19.54 -21.37
C ARG A 599 -2.15 18.85 -21.17
N SER A 600 -1.15 19.14 -22.00
CA SER A 600 0.18 18.54 -21.86
C SER A 600 0.86 18.92 -20.55
N ALA A 601 0.60 20.11 -20.00
CA ALA A 601 1.11 20.49 -18.69
C ALA A 601 0.54 19.61 -17.55
N MET A 602 -0.64 19.00 -17.74
CA MET A 602 -1.35 18.20 -16.72
C MET A 602 -0.93 16.73 -16.65
N VAL A 603 0.04 16.30 -17.46
CA VAL A 603 0.58 14.93 -17.43
C VAL A 603 1.20 14.62 -16.06
N THR A 604 0.75 13.55 -15.40
CA THR A 604 1.25 13.17 -14.06
C THR A 604 2.74 12.82 -14.08
N TYR A 605 3.09 11.89 -14.94
CA TYR A 605 4.44 11.37 -15.09
C TYR A 605 4.56 10.72 -16.46
N LYS A 606 5.63 11.07 -17.16
CA LYS A 606 6.12 10.39 -18.35
C LYS A 606 7.61 10.69 -18.43
N GLU A 607 8.43 9.66 -18.55
CA GLU A 607 9.87 9.81 -18.68
C GLU A 607 10.20 10.70 -19.90
N GLY A 608 11.15 11.63 -19.73
CA GLY A 608 11.52 12.62 -20.74
C GLY A 608 10.49 13.73 -20.97
N HIS A 609 9.31 13.67 -20.34
CA HIS A 609 8.34 14.76 -20.43
C HIS A 609 8.83 15.97 -19.66
N ASP A 610 8.67 17.13 -20.29
CA ASP A 610 9.39 18.34 -19.99
C ASP A 610 8.85 19.05 -18.73
N THR A 611 7.56 18.82 -18.43
CA THR A 611 6.85 19.20 -17.20
C THR A 611 6.16 18.00 -16.55
N GLN A 612 5.91 18.04 -15.24
CA GLN A 612 5.11 17.02 -14.54
C GLN A 612 4.10 17.68 -13.61
N CYS A 613 2.88 17.16 -13.59
CA CYS A 613 1.79 17.62 -12.72
C CYS A 613 1.40 16.51 -11.75
N GLN A 614 2.08 16.45 -10.61
CA GLN A 614 1.90 15.41 -9.61
C GLN A 614 0.46 15.42 -9.05
N ASP A 615 -0.20 16.58 -9.02
CA ASP A 615 -1.59 16.74 -8.60
C ASP A 615 -2.24 17.95 -9.30
N PRO A 616 -3.52 17.87 -9.75
CA PRO A 616 -4.18 18.98 -10.43
C PRO A 616 -4.25 20.28 -9.63
N ILE A 617 -4.16 20.25 -8.29
CA ILE A 617 -4.10 21.48 -7.50
C ILE A 617 -2.88 22.35 -7.82
N LYS A 618 -1.79 21.75 -8.34
CA LYS A 618 -0.64 22.48 -8.85
C LYS A 618 -1.06 23.36 -10.02
N GLY A 619 -1.82 22.80 -10.96
CA GLY A 619 -2.37 23.54 -12.09
C GLY A 619 -3.27 24.69 -11.64
N ILE A 620 -4.10 24.49 -10.61
CA ILE A 620 -4.97 25.52 -10.03
C ILE A 620 -4.15 26.68 -9.44
N LEU A 621 -3.12 26.39 -8.63
CA LEU A 621 -2.27 27.43 -8.04
C LEU A 621 -1.45 28.17 -9.11
N VAL A 622 -0.93 27.45 -10.11
CA VAL A 622 -0.18 28.08 -11.21
C VAL A 622 -1.10 28.96 -12.05
N LEU A 623 -2.31 28.51 -12.37
CA LEU A 623 -3.31 29.34 -13.04
C LEU A 623 -3.59 30.62 -12.24
N PHE A 624 -3.75 30.51 -10.92
CA PHE A 624 -3.88 31.68 -10.02
C PHE A 624 -2.69 32.63 -10.13
N TYR A 625 -1.47 32.10 -10.06
CA TYR A 625 -0.25 32.91 -10.23
C TYR A 625 -0.22 33.62 -11.60
N LEU A 626 -0.50 32.90 -12.69
CA LEU A 626 -0.49 33.45 -14.05
C LEU A 626 -1.51 34.59 -14.22
N VAL A 627 -2.74 34.41 -13.71
CA VAL A 627 -3.80 35.43 -13.75
C VAL A 627 -3.39 36.65 -12.92
N LYS A 628 -2.94 36.45 -11.69
CA LYS A 628 -2.55 37.57 -10.80
C LYS A 628 -1.30 38.30 -11.28
N ASN A 629 -0.39 37.62 -11.97
CA ASN A 629 0.80 38.23 -12.56
C ASN A 629 0.54 38.87 -13.94
N GLY A 630 -0.71 38.87 -14.42
CA GLY A 630 -1.10 39.47 -15.71
C GLY A 630 -0.55 38.74 -16.94
N GLN A 631 -0.11 37.49 -16.81
CA GLN A 631 0.46 36.70 -17.91
C GLN A 631 -0.62 36.03 -18.77
N ILE A 632 -1.84 35.91 -18.24
CA ILE A 632 -3.03 35.46 -18.95
C ILE A 632 -4.22 36.32 -18.53
N ASP A 633 -5.09 36.63 -19.48
CA ASP A 633 -6.36 37.30 -19.24
C ASP A 633 -7.53 36.44 -19.76
N ASN A 634 -8.76 36.85 -19.45
CA ASN A 634 -9.94 36.15 -19.96
C ASN A 634 -10.38 36.61 -21.36
N THR A 635 -9.69 37.59 -21.97
CA THR A 635 -10.14 38.26 -23.20
C THR A 635 -10.25 37.29 -24.38
N GLN A 636 -9.40 36.25 -24.40
CA GLN A 636 -9.39 35.20 -25.43
C GLN A 636 -9.98 33.86 -24.94
N GLY A 637 -10.61 33.81 -23.76
CA GLY A 637 -11.07 32.56 -23.16
C GLY A 637 -9.92 31.63 -22.72
N LYS A 638 -8.71 32.15 -22.57
CA LYS A 638 -7.53 31.35 -22.26
C LYS A 638 -7.57 30.75 -20.85
N ILE A 639 -8.04 31.53 -19.88
CA ILE A 639 -8.28 31.06 -18.51
C ILE A 639 -9.23 29.85 -18.53
N ARG A 640 -10.29 29.92 -19.33
CA ARG A 640 -11.26 28.83 -19.49
C ARG A 640 -10.61 27.58 -20.09
N GLU A 641 -9.80 27.70 -21.15
CA GLU A 641 -9.10 26.56 -21.77
C GLU A 641 -8.17 25.84 -20.77
N VAL A 642 -7.40 26.62 -20.01
CA VAL A 642 -6.51 26.08 -18.96
C VAL A 642 -7.33 25.39 -17.87
N LEU A 643 -8.39 26.04 -17.40
CA LEU A 643 -9.26 25.51 -16.37
C LEU A 643 -9.97 24.22 -16.82
N GLU A 644 -10.50 24.18 -18.05
CA GLU A 644 -11.08 22.97 -18.64
C GLU A 644 -10.08 21.80 -18.68
N SER A 645 -8.80 22.08 -18.98
CA SER A 645 -7.74 21.06 -18.99
C SER A 645 -7.44 20.53 -17.58
N ILE A 646 -7.44 21.41 -16.57
CA ILE A 646 -7.28 21.03 -15.16
C ILE A 646 -8.46 20.17 -14.70
N LEU A 647 -9.69 20.61 -14.97
CA LEU A 647 -10.93 19.91 -14.59
C LEU A 647 -11.06 18.56 -15.28
N GLN A 648 -10.69 18.49 -16.56
CA GLN A 648 -10.60 17.24 -17.31
C GLN A 648 -9.68 16.25 -16.57
N GLU A 649 -8.48 16.66 -16.18
CA GLU A 649 -7.54 15.75 -15.50
C GLU A 649 -8.04 15.34 -14.11
N ILE A 650 -8.76 16.21 -13.38
CA ILE A 650 -9.39 15.86 -12.10
C ILE A 650 -10.41 14.73 -12.29
N ILE A 651 -11.32 14.86 -13.27
CA ILE A 651 -12.31 13.82 -13.58
C ILE A 651 -11.63 12.54 -14.04
N ASN A 652 -10.65 12.67 -14.93
CA ASN A 652 -9.91 11.54 -15.45
C ASN A 652 -9.20 10.73 -14.35
N ARG A 653 -8.65 11.38 -13.32
CA ARG A 653 -7.98 10.71 -12.19
C ARG A 653 -8.98 10.16 -11.16
N GLY A 654 -10.15 10.78 -11.01
CA GLY A 654 -11.25 10.26 -10.20
C GLY A 654 -11.99 9.08 -10.86
N PHE A 655 -11.82 8.89 -12.18
CA PHE A 655 -12.42 7.78 -12.90
C PHE A 655 -11.80 6.43 -12.48
N ASP A 656 -12.57 5.64 -11.73
CA ASP A 656 -12.20 4.29 -11.33
C ASP A 656 -12.31 3.33 -12.52
N TYR A 657 -11.18 2.88 -13.04
CA TYR A 657 -11.13 1.94 -14.17
C TYR A 657 -11.78 0.58 -13.89
N GLY A 658 -11.97 0.21 -12.61
CA GLY A 658 -12.71 -0.98 -12.21
C GLY A 658 -14.22 -0.82 -12.38
N LYS A 659 -14.74 0.41 -12.29
CA LYS A 659 -16.16 0.69 -12.49
C LYS A 659 -16.50 0.79 -13.96
N LYS A 660 -17.64 0.23 -14.35
CA LYS A 660 -18.12 0.36 -15.73
C LYS A 660 -18.63 1.80 -15.91
N LEU A 661 -18.22 2.46 -17.00
CA LEU A 661 -18.75 3.78 -17.39
C LEU A 661 -20.29 3.82 -17.36
N THR A 662 -20.95 2.68 -17.64
CA THR A 662 -22.39 2.50 -17.65
C THR A 662 -23.06 2.63 -16.28
N GLU A 663 -22.32 2.50 -15.17
CA GLU A 663 -22.85 2.68 -13.81
C GLU A 663 -23.21 4.13 -13.51
N PHE A 664 -22.60 5.10 -14.20
CA PHE A 664 -22.85 6.52 -14.00
C PHE A 664 -24.11 7.02 -14.71
N PHE A 665 -24.71 6.19 -15.56
CA PHE A 665 -25.85 6.58 -16.40
C PHE A 665 -27.07 5.72 -16.10
N GLY A 666 -28.23 6.35 -16.04
CA GLY A 666 -29.54 5.70 -16.03
C GLY A 666 -30.18 5.70 -17.42
N ILE A 667 -31.17 4.83 -17.62
CA ILE A 667 -31.99 4.76 -18.83
C ILE A 667 -33.42 5.16 -18.48
N VAL A 668 -34.06 5.97 -19.34
CA VAL A 668 -35.47 6.37 -19.24
C VAL A 668 -36.17 6.25 -20.60
N GLY A 669 -37.49 6.23 -20.59
CA GLY A 669 -38.31 6.19 -21.81
C GLY A 669 -38.51 4.78 -22.36
N TYR A 670 -38.65 3.79 -21.48
CA TYR A 670 -39.09 2.44 -21.82
C TYR A 670 -40.21 1.99 -20.89
N ASP A 671 -41.04 1.04 -21.32
CA ASP A 671 -42.12 0.47 -20.53
C ASP A 671 -41.66 -0.83 -19.84
N ASN A 672 -41.82 -0.89 -18.51
CA ASN A 672 -41.48 -2.09 -17.74
C ASN A 672 -42.36 -3.29 -18.10
N ASN A 673 -43.60 -3.05 -18.57
CA ASN A 673 -44.51 -4.13 -18.96
C ASN A 673 -44.01 -4.90 -20.19
N THR A 674 -43.17 -4.27 -21.03
CA THR A 674 -42.57 -4.93 -22.19
C THR A 674 -41.69 -6.12 -21.79
N PHE A 675 -41.01 -6.07 -20.63
CA PHE A 675 -40.22 -7.21 -20.17
C PHE A 675 -41.09 -8.42 -19.79
N SER A 676 -42.26 -8.18 -19.19
CA SER A 676 -43.23 -9.25 -18.92
C SER A 676 -43.77 -9.84 -20.23
N GLN A 677 -44.11 -8.99 -21.20
CA GLN A 677 -44.54 -9.45 -22.53
C GLN A 677 -43.48 -10.28 -23.26
N ILE A 678 -42.19 -9.95 -23.10
CA ILE A 678 -41.08 -10.77 -23.63
C ILE A 678 -41.07 -12.15 -22.97
N LYS A 679 -41.21 -12.21 -21.64
CA LYS A 679 -41.30 -13.49 -20.91
C LYS A 679 -42.46 -14.32 -21.43
N ASP A 680 -43.65 -13.74 -21.49
CA ASP A 680 -44.87 -14.43 -21.93
C ASP A 680 -44.73 -14.92 -23.37
N LYS A 681 -44.22 -14.07 -24.28
CA LYS A 681 -43.98 -14.45 -25.67
C LYS A 681 -43.00 -15.61 -25.82
N ILE A 682 -41.90 -15.62 -25.04
CA ILE A 682 -40.93 -16.72 -25.08
C ILE A 682 -41.54 -18.01 -24.51
N LEU A 683 -42.31 -17.91 -23.43
CA LEU A 683 -43.00 -19.05 -22.80
C LEU A 683 -44.04 -19.69 -23.71
N GLU A 684 -44.82 -18.87 -24.42
CA GLU A 684 -45.95 -19.33 -25.23
C GLU A 684 -45.52 -19.79 -26.63
N ASN A 685 -44.57 -19.10 -27.27
CA ASN A 685 -44.34 -19.25 -28.71
C ASN A 685 -43.00 -19.88 -29.10
N GLU A 686 -41.96 -19.76 -28.27
CA GLU A 686 -40.57 -20.02 -28.72
C GLU A 686 -39.95 -21.30 -28.15
N ILE A 687 -40.38 -21.72 -26.96
CA ILE A 687 -39.83 -22.91 -26.31
C ILE A 687 -40.52 -24.18 -26.82
N GLY A 688 -41.74 -24.05 -27.35
CA GLY A 688 -42.55 -25.18 -27.77
C GLY A 688 -42.86 -26.12 -26.61
N GLU A 689 -43.03 -27.40 -26.92
CA GLU A 689 -43.27 -28.43 -25.91
C GLU A 689 -41.97 -28.72 -25.14
N ILE A 690 -41.94 -28.35 -23.86
CA ILE A 690 -40.79 -28.52 -22.95
C ILE A 690 -40.24 -29.96 -22.89
N PHE A 691 -41.04 -30.95 -23.27
CA PHE A 691 -40.67 -32.36 -23.23
C PHE A 691 -39.88 -32.83 -24.46
N GLN A 692 -39.69 -31.95 -25.44
CA GLN A 692 -38.77 -32.18 -26.57
C GLN A 692 -37.30 -32.02 -26.15
N PHE A 693 -37.03 -31.49 -24.95
CA PHE A 693 -35.67 -31.32 -24.42
C PHE A 693 -35.25 -32.45 -23.48
N GLU A 694 -34.02 -32.92 -23.65
CA GLU A 694 -33.47 -34.02 -22.85
C GLU A 694 -33.21 -33.62 -21.39
N ASN A 695 -32.96 -32.35 -21.09
CA ASN A 695 -32.70 -31.87 -19.73
C ASN A 695 -32.86 -30.35 -19.65
N VAL A 696 -32.89 -29.81 -18.42
CA VAL A 696 -33.12 -28.38 -18.17
C VAL A 696 -32.01 -27.51 -18.76
N ASN A 697 -30.77 -28.01 -18.86
CA ASN A 697 -29.68 -27.26 -19.47
C ASN A 697 -29.88 -27.04 -20.98
N GLN A 698 -30.57 -27.95 -21.68
CA GLN A 698 -30.90 -27.74 -23.10
C GLN A 698 -31.98 -26.67 -23.25
N ILE A 699 -32.95 -26.62 -22.33
CA ILE A 699 -33.96 -25.55 -22.24
C ILE A 699 -33.24 -24.22 -21.99
N GLU A 700 -32.34 -24.16 -21.01
CA GLU A 700 -31.56 -22.95 -20.70
C GLU A 700 -30.76 -22.45 -21.90
N LYS A 701 -30.06 -23.34 -22.60
CA LYS A 701 -29.32 -22.99 -23.82
C LYS A 701 -30.25 -22.47 -24.92
N LYS A 702 -31.43 -23.07 -25.09
CA LYS A 702 -32.42 -22.63 -26.07
C LYS A 702 -32.98 -21.25 -25.71
N VAL A 703 -33.35 -21.03 -24.45
CA VAL A 703 -33.85 -19.72 -23.95
C VAL A 703 -32.77 -18.65 -24.08
N LYS A 704 -31.53 -18.95 -23.69
CA LYS A 704 -30.40 -18.03 -23.85
C LYS A 704 -30.17 -17.67 -25.32
N ASN A 705 -30.19 -18.66 -26.21
CA ASN A 705 -30.09 -18.45 -27.66
C ASN A 705 -31.24 -17.57 -28.20
N ILE A 706 -32.49 -17.81 -27.76
CA ILE A 706 -33.64 -16.98 -28.13
C ILE A 706 -33.45 -15.52 -27.64
N LEU A 707 -33.00 -15.34 -26.40
CA LEU A 707 -32.77 -14.00 -25.83
C LEU A 707 -31.62 -13.25 -26.51
N GLU A 708 -30.54 -13.95 -26.88
CA GLU A 708 -29.35 -13.39 -27.54
C GLU A 708 -29.61 -13.03 -28.99
N ASN A 709 -30.35 -13.85 -29.73
CA ASN A 709 -30.60 -13.67 -31.16
C ASN A 709 -31.94 -13.00 -31.49
N GLY A 710 -32.84 -12.88 -30.50
CA GLY A 710 -34.12 -12.22 -30.68
C GLY A 710 -34.01 -10.70 -30.59
N ASN A 711 -34.69 -10.00 -31.49
CA ASN A 711 -34.81 -8.54 -31.47
C ASN A 711 -35.77 -8.03 -30.36
N PHE A 712 -35.84 -8.71 -29.22
CA PHE A 712 -36.78 -8.40 -28.14
C PHE A 712 -36.50 -7.04 -27.48
N PHE A 713 -35.25 -6.59 -27.51
CA PHE A 713 -34.81 -5.37 -26.83
C PHE A 713 -34.68 -4.16 -27.75
N ASP A 714 -35.16 -4.23 -29.01
CA ASP A 714 -35.04 -3.15 -30.00
C ASP A 714 -35.74 -1.85 -29.57
N PHE A 715 -36.79 -1.94 -28.73
CA PHE A 715 -37.47 -0.78 -28.16
C PHE A 715 -36.52 0.11 -27.34
N LEU A 716 -35.46 -0.45 -26.75
CA LEU A 716 -34.46 0.32 -26.00
C LEU A 716 -33.65 1.27 -26.88
N LYS A 717 -33.57 1.07 -28.21
CA LYS A 717 -32.90 2.01 -29.13
C LYS A 717 -33.48 3.43 -29.05
N ASN A 718 -34.77 3.55 -28.72
CA ASN A 718 -35.47 4.83 -28.57
C ASN A 718 -35.36 5.45 -27.17
N SER A 719 -34.82 4.71 -26.19
CA SER A 719 -34.63 5.20 -24.83
C SER A 719 -33.68 6.41 -24.77
N LYS A 720 -33.76 7.21 -23.71
CA LYS A 720 -32.80 8.27 -23.41
C LYS A 720 -31.97 7.86 -22.21
N ILE A 721 -30.72 8.29 -22.18
CA ILE A 721 -29.88 8.16 -21.00
C ILE A 721 -29.69 9.49 -20.28
N PHE A 722 -29.56 9.43 -18.97
CA PHE A 722 -29.27 10.56 -18.08
C PHE A 722 -28.14 10.18 -17.12
N ILE A 723 -27.48 11.17 -16.51
CA ILE A 723 -26.36 10.94 -15.60
C ILE A 723 -26.84 10.96 -14.13
N TYR A 724 -26.41 10.01 -13.31
CA TYR A 724 -26.77 9.95 -11.89
C TYR A 724 -25.97 10.99 -11.09
N LYS A 725 -26.50 12.22 -10.96
CA LYS A 725 -25.83 13.32 -10.24
C LYS A 725 -25.44 12.98 -8.79
N GLN A 726 -26.23 12.15 -8.12
CA GLN A 726 -25.99 11.69 -6.75
C GLN A 726 -24.81 10.70 -6.66
N SER A 727 -24.44 10.04 -7.77
CA SER A 727 -23.35 9.07 -7.80
C SER A 727 -21.97 9.71 -7.88
N PHE A 728 -21.84 11.03 -8.08
CA PHE A 728 -20.57 11.71 -8.35
C PHE A 728 -19.59 11.80 -7.18
N SER A 729 -19.83 11.09 -6.07
CA SER A 729 -18.79 10.89 -5.06
C SER A 729 -17.51 10.31 -5.65
N PHE A 730 -17.58 9.52 -6.74
CA PHE A 730 -16.39 9.05 -7.47
C PHE A 730 -15.59 10.18 -8.14
N MET A 731 -16.22 11.30 -8.49
CA MET A 731 -15.52 12.45 -9.09
C MET A 731 -14.73 13.25 -8.06
N ASN A 732 -14.88 12.92 -6.77
CA ASN A 732 -14.03 13.49 -5.75
C ASN A 732 -12.63 12.88 -5.91
N PHE A 733 -11.69 13.66 -6.43
CA PHE A 733 -10.29 13.25 -6.54
C PHE A 733 -9.54 13.69 -5.28
N GLY A 734 -9.32 12.74 -4.36
CA GLY A 734 -8.66 12.98 -3.09
C GLY A 734 -9.40 14.04 -2.25
N LYS A 735 -8.86 15.26 -2.21
CA LYS A 735 -9.40 16.40 -1.45
C LYS A 735 -10.27 17.35 -2.28
N LEU A 736 -10.33 17.16 -3.59
CA LEU A 736 -11.13 18.00 -4.49
C LEU A 736 -12.54 17.45 -4.55
N ASN A 737 -13.48 18.09 -3.84
CA ASN A 737 -14.89 17.78 -4.02
C ASN A 737 -15.35 18.36 -5.36
N PHE A 738 -15.84 17.51 -6.26
CA PHE A 738 -16.16 17.96 -7.61
C PHE A 738 -17.21 19.08 -7.61
N TYR A 739 -18.27 18.95 -6.82
CA TYR A 739 -19.35 19.94 -6.83
C TYR A 739 -19.03 21.20 -6.05
N THR A 740 -18.41 21.07 -4.88
CA THR A 740 -18.13 22.24 -4.03
C THR A 740 -16.87 22.94 -4.51
N THR A 741 -15.76 22.21 -4.58
CA THR A 741 -14.46 22.80 -4.88
C THR A 741 -14.35 23.25 -6.32
N MET A 742 -14.82 22.46 -7.30
CA MET A 742 -14.73 22.93 -8.70
C MET A 742 -15.65 24.09 -8.96
N LYS A 743 -16.88 24.09 -8.41
CA LYS A 743 -17.76 25.26 -8.51
C LYS A 743 -17.10 26.51 -7.95
N ASN A 744 -16.42 26.41 -6.81
CA ASN A 744 -15.72 27.55 -6.20
C ASN A 744 -14.50 28.00 -7.02
N VAL A 745 -13.70 27.06 -7.53
CA VAL A 745 -12.60 27.33 -8.46
C VAL A 745 -13.12 28.05 -9.71
N CYS A 746 -14.18 27.53 -10.34
CA CYS A 746 -14.78 28.14 -11.52
C CYS A 746 -15.36 29.53 -11.21
N LYS A 747 -16.07 29.68 -10.08
CA LYS A 747 -16.58 30.99 -9.63
C LYS A 747 -15.45 32.00 -9.43
N TYR A 748 -14.29 31.56 -8.95
CA TYR A 748 -13.14 32.43 -8.75
C TYR A 748 -12.51 32.91 -10.06
N PHE A 749 -12.31 32.00 -11.02
CA PHE A 749 -11.59 32.31 -12.27
C PHE A 749 -12.49 32.86 -13.39
N VAL A 750 -13.72 32.36 -13.49
CA VAL A 750 -14.67 32.66 -14.56
C VAL A 750 -16.09 32.82 -13.97
N PRO A 751 -16.34 33.84 -13.11
CA PRO A 751 -17.59 33.99 -12.35
C PRO A 751 -18.85 34.07 -13.21
N GLU A 752 -18.73 34.57 -14.43
CA GLU A 752 -19.85 34.77 -15.37
C GLU A 752 -20.19 33.51 -16.17
N GLU A 753 -19.29 32.51 -16.21
CA GLU A 753 -19.44 31.33 -17.05
C GLU A 753 -20.04 30.14 -16.29
N LYS A 754 -21.03 29.51 -16.92
CA LYS A 754 -21.57 28.22 -16.45
C LYS A 754 -20.90 27.09 -17.21
N PHE A 755 -20.29 26.16 -16.47
CA PHE A 755 -19.76 24.94 -17.06
C PHE A 755 -20.87 24.12 -17.72
N SER A 756 -20.69 23.84 -19.00
CA SER A 756 -21.62 23.02 -19.76
C SER A 756 -21.59 21.59 -19.23
N GLU A 757 -22.76 21.04 -18.85
CA GLU A 757 -22.88 19.64 -18.47
C GLU A 757 -22.36 18.71 -19.59
N ALA A 758 -22.40 19.14 -20.86
CA ALA A 758 -21.88 18.37 -21.99
C ALA A 758 -20.39 18.03 -21.87
N LEU A 759 -19.58 18.91 -21.25
CA LEU A 759 -18.15 18.66 -21.05
C LEU A 759 -17.90 17.44 -20.17
N LEU A 760 -18.73 17.24 -19.15
CA LEU A 760 -18.62 16.08 -18.27
C LEU A 760 -18.79 14.76 -19.04
N TRP A 761 -19.74 14.70 -19.97
CA TRP A 761 -19.94 13.52 -20.82
C TRP A 761 -18.71 13.26 -21.70
N ILE A 762 -18.17 14.32 -22.30
CA ILE A 762 -16.97 14.27 -23.14
C ILE A 762 -15.78 13.76 -22.34
N TRP A 763 -15.56 14.30 -21.14
CA TRP A 763 -14.44 13.92 -20.27
C TRP A 763 -14.57 12.50 -19.73
N LEU A 764 -15.75 12.05 -19.30
CA LEU A 764 -15.96 10.67 -18.85
C LEU A 764 -15.72 9.66 -19.99
N TYR A 765 -16.19 9.97 -21.20
CA TYR A 765 -15.91 9.14 -22.38
C TYR A 765 -14.41 9.10 -22.70
N HIS A 766 -13.74 10.24 -22.58
CA HIS A 766 -12.30 10.35 -22.80
C HIS A 766 -11.49 9.56 -21.75
N ALA A 767 -11.86 9.66 -20.48
CA ALA A 767 -11.28 8.90 -19.38
C ALA A 767 -11.42 7.38 -19.60
N LYS A 768 -12.58 6.94 -20.09
CA LYS A 768 -12.82 5.52 -20.42
C LYS A 768 -11.94 5.04 -21.58
N LYS A 769 -11.67 5.91 -22.56
CA LYS A 769 -10.91 5.54 -23.77
C LYS A 769 -9.41 5.42 -23.51
N TYR A 770 -8.86 6.26 -22.62
CA TYR A 770 -7.42 6.32 -22.38
C TYR A 770 -7.11 6.10 -20.90
N THR A 771 -6.25 5.14 -20.61
CA THR A 771 -5.97 4.71 -19.23
C THR A 771 -4.81 5.49 -18.61
N THR A 772 -3.85 5.92 -19.42
CA THR A 772 -2.66 6.63 -18.92
C THR A 772 -2.85 8.15 -18.93
N SER A 773 -2.24 8.85 -17.97
CA SER A 773 -2.30 10.33 -17.92
C SER A 773 -1.69 10.96 -19.17
N TYR A 774 -0.63 10.37 -19.73
CA TYR A 774 -0.01 10.85 -20.96
C TYR A 774 -0.98 10.80 -22.15
N GLU A 775 -1.59 9.65 -22.42
CA GLU A 775 -2.56 9.51 -23.53
C GLU A 775 -3.78 10.40 -23.33
N ARG A 776 -4.30 10.50 -22.11
CA ARG A 776 -5.43 11.38 -21.81
C ARG A 776 -5.14 12.84 -22.10
N ASN A 777 -3.89 13.28 -22.02
CA ASN A 777 -3.52 14.68 -22.20
C ASN A 777 -2.97 14.99 -23.61
N THR A 778 -2.53 13.98 -24.37
CA THR A 778 -2.02 14.16 -25.74
C THR A 778 -3.00 13.73 -26.82
N ALA A 779 -3.92 12.80 -26.53
CA ALA A 779 -4.88 12.32 -27.51
C ALA A 779 -5.99 13.38 -27.80
N PRO A 780 -6.53 13.43 -29.03
CA PRO A 780 -7.61 14.35 -29.35
C PRO A 780 -8.89 14.04 -28.56
N ILE A 781 -9.59 15.09 -28.12
CA ILE A 781 -10.89 14.99 -27.44
C ILE A 781 -12.01 14.98 -28.48
N GLN A 782 -13.02 14.11 -28.30
CA GLN A 782 -14.23 14.16 -29.10
C GLN A 782 -15.16 15.27 -28.62
N ASN A 783 -15.09 16.44 -29.27
CA ASN A 783 -15.86 17.62 -28.86
C ASN A 783 -17.33 17.58 -29.31
N LYS A 784 -17.71 16.69 -30.23
CA LYS A 784 -19.10 16.56 -30.68
C LYS A 784 -19.92 15.75 -29.67
N ILE A 785 -20.64 16.45 -28.79
CA ILE A 785 -21.47 15.82 -27.75
C ILE A 785 -22.45 14.77 -28.29
N GLN A 786 -22.99 14.96 -29.50
CA GLN A 786 -23.89 13.98 -30.12
C GLN A 786 -23.20 12.63 -30.39
N VAL A 787 -21.93 12.64 -30.78
CA VAL A 787 -21.13 11.43 -31.03
C VAL A 787 -20.84 10.73 -29.71
N VAL A 788 -20.43 11.48 -28.68
CA VAL A 788 -20.17 10.96 -27.34
C VAL A 788 -21.44 10.36 -26.72
N TYR A 789 -22.55 11.09 -26.80
CA TYR A 789 -23.84 10.64 -26.29
C TYR A 789 -24.27 9.32 -26.94
N ARG A 790 -24.19 9.21 -28.28
CA ARG A 790 -24.52 7.96 -28.99
C ARG A 790 -23.62 6.80 -28.54
N ALA A 791 -22.33 7.04 -28.37
CA ALA A 791 -21.40 6.02 -27.91
C ALA A 791 -21.72 5.52 -26.49
N ILE A 792 -21.91 6.44 -25.53
CA ILE A 792 -22.27 6.10 -24.15
C ILE A 792 -23.64 5.43 -24.10
N LYS A 793 -24.62 5.94 -24.86
CA LYS A 793 -25.97 5.36 -24.97
C LYS A 793 -25.91 3.92 -25.44
N ASN A 794 -25.14 3.62 -26.48
CA ASN A 794 -24.99 2.25 -26.98
C ASN A 794 -24.34 1.34 -25.93
N LEU A 795 -23.28 1.80 -25.25
CA LEU A 795 -22.64 1.03 -24.17
C LEU A 795 -23.63 0.75 -23.03
N LYS A 796 -24.40 1.77 -22.62
CA LYS A 796 -25.35 1.65 -21.52
C LYS A 796 -26.52 0.75 -21.88
N ILE A 797 -27.09 0.89 -23.08
CA ILE A 797 -28.15 0.02 -23.58
C ILE A 797 -27.65 -1.42 -23.62
N ASN A 798 -26.49 -1.70 -24.20
CA ASN A 798 -25.97 -3.08 -24.26
C ASN A 798 -25.78 -3.69 -22.87
N SER A 799 -25.19 -2.92 -21.93
CA SER A 799 -25.01 -3.36 -20.55
C SER A 799 -26.34 -3.63 -19.84
N PHE A 800 -27.34 -2.78 -20.06
CA PHE A 800 -28.66 -2.92 -19.46
C PHE A 800 -29.47 -4.05 -20.10
N THR A 801 -29.37 -4.24 -21.42
CA THR A 801 -29.95 -5.37 -22.14
C THR A 801 -29.44 -6.68 -21.58
N GLN A 802 -28.11 -6.80 -21.37
CA GLN A 802 -27.53 -7.99 -20.77
C GLN A 802 -28.07 -8.25 -19.35
N GLU A 803 -28.12 -7.22 -18.52
CA GLU A 803 -28.68 -7.32 -17.15
C GLU A 803 -30.15 -7.79 -17.17
N GLN A 804 -30.98 -7.22 -18.05
CA GLN A 804 -32.39 -7.61 -18.18
C GLN A 804 -32.56 -9.00 -18.80
N GLN A 805 -31.69 -9.40 -19.74
CA GLN A 805 -31.65 -10.77 -20.27
C GLN A 805 -31.36 -11.78 -19.17
N ASP A 806 -30.39 -11.51 -18.29
CA ASP A 806 -30.05 -12.39 -17.18
C ASP A 806 -31.22 -12.52 -16.19
N ILE A 807 -31.89 -11.41 -15.85
CA ILE A 807 -33.08 -11.42 -15.00
C ILE A 807 -34.22 -12.23 -15.65
N ILE A 808 -34.50 -11.98 -16.93
CA ILE A 808 -35.54 -12.70 -17.68
C ILE A 808 -35.21 -14.19 -17.77
N LEU A 809 -33.96 -14.55 -18.05
CA LEU A 809 -33.50 -15.93 -18.11
C LEU A 809 -33.73 -16.64 -16.76
N ILE A 810 -33.33 -16.02 -15.64
CA ILE A 810 -33.53 -16.59 -14.31
C ILE A 810 -35.02 -16.87 -14.03
N ASP A 811 -35.89 -15.90 -14.33
CA ASP A 811 -37.33 -16.03 -14.14
C ASP A 811 -37.96 -17.10 -15.03
N LEU A 812 -37.61 -17.11 -16.31
CA LEU A 812 -38.07 -18.13 -17.27
C LEU A 812 -37.62 -19.52 -16.84
N MET A 813 -36.35 -19.68 -16.46
CA MET A 813 -35.80 -20.97 -16.05
C MET A 813 -36.48 -21.49 -14.79
N LYS A 814 -36.88 -20.61 -13.87
CA LYS A 814 -37.68 -20.99 -12.69
C LYS A 814 -39.03 -21.60 -13.10
N ILE A 815 -39.74 -20.97 -14.05
CA ILE A 815 -41.05 -21.43 -14.54
C ILE A 815 -40.90 -22.73 -15.33
N LEU A 816 -39.99 -22.76 -16.29
CA LEU A 816 -39.79 -23.88 -17.21
C LEU A 816 -39.28 -25.12 -16.51
N LYS A 817 -38.37 -24.96 -15.55
CA LYS A 817 -37.90 -26.08 -14.72
C LYS A 817 -39.04 -26.70 -13.93
N ASN A 818 -39.95 -25.90 -13.38
CA ASN A 818 -41.12 -26.42 -12.67
C ASN A 818 -42.05 -27.17 -13.63
N LYS A 819 -42.38 -26.60 -14.79
CA LYS A 819 -43.20 -27.29 -15.81
C LYS A 819 -42.53 -28.59 -16.29
N TYR A 820 -41.22 -28.57 -16.52
CA TYR A 820 -40.45 -29.74 -16.94
C TYR A 820 -40.52 -30.85 -15.88
N LEU A 821 -40.35 -30.47 -14.61
CA LEU A 821 -40.49 -31.39 -13.47
C LEU A 821 -41.91 -31.96 -13.36
N GLU A 822 -42.94 -31.13 -13.49
CA GLU A 822 -44.34 -31.56 -13.43
C GLU A 822 -44.67 -32.59 -14.50
N PHE A 823 -44.15 -32.40 -15.72
CA PHE A 823 -44.37 -33.31 -16.83
C PHE A 823 -43.49 -34.57 -16.78
N MET A 824 -42.18 -34.40 -16.61
CA MET A 824 -41.22 -35.50 -16.73
C MET A 824 -41.20 -36.42 -15.51
N ARG A 825 -41.44 -35.90 -14.30
CA ARG A 825 -41.35 -36.70 -13.08
C ARG A 825 -42.29 -37.92 -13.09
N PRO A 826 -43.60 -37.78 -13.41
CA PRO A 826 -44.50 -38.93 -13.46
C PRO A 826 -44.05 -40.02 -14.43
N LEU A 827 -43.44 -39.64 -15.56
CA LEU A 827 -42.97 -40.58 -16.59
C LEU A 827 -41.80 -41.44 -16.09
N HIS A 828 -41.05 -40.96 -15.10
CA HIS A 828 -39.84 -41.60 -14.58
C HIS A 828 -40.04 -42.26 -13.21
N PHE A 829 -41.28 -42.36 -12.72
CA PHE A 829 -41.54 -43.08 -11.45
C PHE A 829 -41.26 -44.57 -11.56
N TYR A 830 -41.58 -45.19 -12.69
CA TYR A 830 -41.33 -46.60 -12.94
C TYR A 830 -40.34 -46.79 -14.07
N ILE A 831 -39.15 -47.28 -13.74
CA ILE A 831 -38.08 -47.55 -14.70
C ILE A 831 -37.69 -49.01 -14.56
N LYS A 832 -38.17 -49.81 -15.51
CA LYS A 832 -38.01 -51.25 -15.52
C LYS A 832 -36.52 -51.60 -15.73
N PRO A 833 -35.89 -52.37 -14.81
CA PRO A 833 -34.55 -52.88 -15.03
C PRO A 833 -34.56 -53.83 -16.22
N ALA A 834 -33.43 -53.92 -16.91
CA ALA A 834 -33.33 -54.71 -18.12
C ALA A 834 -31.95 -55.37 -18.26
N THR A 835 -31.89 -56.43 -19.07
CA THR A 835 -30.66 -57.18 -19.32
C THR A 835 -30.02 -56.79 -20.64
N VAL A 836 -28.74 -57.13 -20.82
CA VAL A 836 -28.00 -56.82 -22.05
C VAL A 836 -28.63 -57.51 -23.26
N GLU A 837 -29.14 -58.74 -23.06
CA GLU A 837 -29.75 -59.56 -24.11
C GLU A 837 -31.05 -58.96 -24.65
N GLN A 838 -31.83 -58.29 -23.79
CA GLN A 838 -33.10 -57.65 -24.16
C GLN A 838 -32.93 -56.54 -25.21
N PHE A 839 -31.70 -56.08 -25.45
CA PHE A 839 -31.40 -54.98 -26.35
C PHE A 839 -30.32 -55.30 -27.38
N ALA A 840 -30.05 -56.58 -27.63
CA ALA A 840 -29.05 -57.01 -28.61
C ALA A 840 -29.28 -56.46 -30.03
N ASN A 841 -30.53 -56.09 -30.35
CA ASN A 841 -30.96 -55.62 -31.68
C ASN A 841 -31.03 -54.08 -31.84
N LEU A 842 -30.56 -53.29 -30.87
CA LEU A 842 -30.56 -51.83 -31.01
C LEU A 842 -29.40 -51.31 -31.86
N GLU A 843 -29.64 -50.22 -32.58
CA GLU A 843 -28.62 -49.53 -33.39
C GLU A 843 -27.41 -49.03 -32.58
N PHE A 844 -27.58 -48.77 -31.29
CA PHE A 844 -26.48 -48.47 -30.38
C PHE A 844 -26.42 -49.50 -29.27
N LYS A 845 -25.20 -49.82 -28.80
CA LYS A 845 -25.00 -50.71 -27.66
C LYS A 845 -25.24 -49.94 -26.34
N PRO A 846 -26.30 -50.23 -25.59
CA PRO A 846 -26.49 -49.65 -24.27
C PRO A 846 -25.40 -50.14 -23.32
N SER A 847 -24.92 -49.24 -22.45
CA SER A 847 -24.02 -49.58 -21.35
C SER A 847 -24.83 -49.67 -20.07
N PHE A 848 -24.56 -50.65 -19.21
CA PHE A 848 -25.37 -50.89 -18.01
C PHE A 848 -24.60 -50.57 -16.73
N ASN A 849 -25.36 -50.06 -15.75
CA ASN A 849 -24.91 -50.02 -14.38
C ASN A 849 -25.13 -51.41 -13.77
N ASN A 850 -24.03 -52.12 -13.47
CA ASN A 850 -24.07 -53.47 -12.90
C ASN A 850 -24.83 -53.55 -11.57
N VAL A 851 -24.95 -52.42 -10.86
CA VAL A 851 -25.63 -52.35 -9.58
C VAL A 851 -27.13 -52.21 -9.76
N SER A 852 -27.63 -51.31 -10.59
CA SER A 852 -29.08 -51.07 -10.75
C SER A 852 -29.73 -51.78 -11.95
N ASN A 853 -28.97 -52.41 -12.84
CA ASN A 853 -29.43 -52.94 -14.13
C ASN A 853 -30.16 -51.88 -14.99
N LEU A 854 -29.81 -50.60 -14.79
CA LEU A 854 -30.25 -49.50 -15.63
C LEU A 854 -29.17 -49.14 -16.64
N THR A 855 -29.56 -48.61 -17.79
CA THR A 855 -28.61 -48.09 -18.77
C THR A 855 -27.93 -46.81 -18.27
N LEU A 856 -26.66 -46.61 -18.64
CA LEU A 856 -25.87 -45.41 -18.34
C LEU A 856 -26.00 -44.33 -19.44
N ASN A 857 -26.48 -44.71 -20.62
CA ASN A 857 -26.48 -43.86 -21.82
C ASN A 857 -27.83 -43.79 -22.55
N ALA A 858 -28.92 -44.32 -21.99
CA ALA A 858 -30.27 -44.21 -22.53
C ALA A 858 -31.32 -44.22 -21.41
N CYS A 859 -32.50 -43.64 -21.63
CA CYS A 859 -33.58 -43.68 -20.64
C CYS A 859 -34.40 -44.97 -20.78
N LEU A 860 -34.68 -45.67 -19.67
CA LEU A 860 -35.52 -46.88 -19.64
C LEU A 860 -36.97 -46.62 -19.18
N ALA A 861 -37.36 -45.37 -18.98
CA ALA A 861 -38.75 -45.01 -18.71
C ALA A 861 -39.58 -45.15 -20.00
N VAL A 862 -40.43 -46.18 -20.09
CA VAL A 862 -41.18 -46.51 -21.33
C VAL A 862 -42.02 -45.34 -21.85
N ASN A 863 -42.56 -44.53 -20.94
CA ASN A 863 -43.40 -43.37 -21.29
C ASN A 863 -42.60 -42.09 -21.53
N CYS A 864 -41.27 -42.12 -21.39
CA CYS A 864 -40.42 -40.95 -21.64
C CYS A 864 -40.24 -40.75 -23.15
N PRO A 865 -40.34 -39.50 -23.68
CA PRO A 865 -40.05 -39.20 -25.10
C PRO A 865 -38.64 -39.61 -25.56
N PHE A 866 -37.74 -39.85 -24.61
CA PHE A 866 -36.36 -40.27 -24.82
C PHE A 866 -36.10 -41.75 -24.50
N TYR A 867 -37.17 -42.55 -24.33
CA TYR A 867 -37.06 -43.98 -24.11
C TYR A 867 -36.18 -44.63 -25.17
N MET A 868 -35.15 -45.34 -24.74
CA MET A 868 -34.19 -46.05 -25.59
C MET A 868 -33.49 -45.17 -26.63
N LYS A 869 -33.40 -43.86 -26.43
CA LYS A 869 -32.56 -42.97 -27.26
C LYS A 869 -31.19 -42.79 -26.59
N LYS A 870 -30.12 -42.78 -27.38
CA LYS A 870 -28.77 -42.55 -26.88
C LYS A 870 -28.62 -41.10 -26.42
N MET A 871 -28.29 -40.91 -25.15
CA MET A 871 -28.14 -39.60 -24.50
C MET A 871 -26.74 -39.43 -23.92
N LYS A 872 -26.09 -38.30 -24.19
CA LYS A 872 -24.78 -37.98 -23.61
C LYS A 872 -24.86 -37.56 -22.13
N GLY A 873 -26.05 -37.20 -21.65
CA GLY A 873 -26.27 -36.63 -20.32
C GLY A 873 -27.41 -37.29 -19.54
N LEU A 874 -27.55 -38.62 -19.60
CA LEU A 874 -28.63 -39.34 -18.92
C LEU A 874 -28.71 -39.00 -17.43
N ASN A 875 -27.57 -38.93 -16.73
CA ASN A 875 -27.55 -38.57 -15.31
C ASN A 875 -28.21 -37.22 -15.05
N LYS A 876 -27.96 -36.22 -15.90
CA LYS A 876 -28.58 -34.89 -15.80
C LYS A 876 -30.07 -34.93 -16.14
N HIS A 877 -30.47 -35.68 -17.16
CA HIS A 877 -31.89 -35.90 -17.48
C HIS A 877 -32.65 -36.46 -16.27
N ILE A 878 -32.16 -37.56 -15.70
CA ILE A 878 -32.78 -38.21 -14.54
C ILE A 878 -32.77 -37.31 -13.30
N GLN A 879 -31.67 -36.60 -13.06
CA GLN A 879 -31.56 -35.62 -11.97
C GLN A 879 -32.57 -34.47 -12.13
N ASP A 880 -32.69 -33.92 -13.33
CA ASP A 880 -33.60 -32.82 -13.66
C ASP A 880 -35.08 -33.23 -13.65
N CYS A 881 -35.39 -34.52 -13.80
CA CYS A 881 -36.73 -35.07 -13.54
C CYS A 881 -37.06 -35.14 -12.04
N GLY A 882 -36.07 -34.89 -11.16
CA GLY A 882 -36.22 -34.96 -9.71
C GLY A 882 -36.46 -36.38 -9.20
N ALA A 883 -36.12 -37.39 -9.99
CA ALA A 883 -36.23 -38.79 -9.63
C ALA A 883 -34.82 -39.31 -9.28
N SER A 884 -34.61 -39.76 -8.05
CA SER A 884 -33.36 -40.40 -7.61
C SER A 884 -33.29 -41.86 -8.09
N VAL A 885 -33.58 -42.07 -9.38
CA VAL A 885 -33.86 -43.39 -9.99
C VAL A 885 -32.74 -44.40 -9.77
N PRO A 886 -31.45 -44.09 -10.00
CA PRO A 886 -30.41 -45.12 -9.86
C PRO A 886 -30.27 -45.63 -8.42
N ALA A 887 -30.39 -44.72 -7.45
CA ALA A 887 -30.36 -45.02 -6.02
C ALA A 887 -31.62 -45.77 -5.55
N PHE A 888 -32.79 -45.36 -6.06
CA PHE A 888 -34.07 -45.99 -5.80
C PHE A 888 -34.07 -47.44 -6.29
N ASN A 889 -33.71 -47.65 -7.57
CA ASN A 889 -33.63 -48.96 -8.20
C ASN A 889 -32.59 -49.87 -7.56
N LYS A 890 -31.41 -49.34 -7.17
CA LYS A 890 -30.39 -50.06 -6.40
C LYS A 890 -30.91 -50.55 -5.05
N SER A 891 -31.60 -49.68 -4.31
CA SER A 891 -32.18 -50.02 -3.00
C SER A 891 -33.19 -51.16 -3.12
N ILE A 892 -34.07 -51.09 -4.14
CA ILE A 892 -35.07 -52.14 -4.39
C ILE A 892 -34.39 -53.45 -4.78
N LYS A 893 -33.40 -53.44 -5.69
CA LYS A 893 -32.68 -54.66 -6.09
C LYS A 893 -32.02 -55.35 -4.89
N ASN A 894 -31.34 -54.58 -4.03
CA ASN A 894 -30.66 -55.10 -2.84
C ASN A 894 -31.64 -55.62 -1.78
N MET A 895 -32.84 -55.04 -1.70
CA MET A 895 -33.87 -55.42 -0.73
C MET A 895 -35.05 -56.19 -1.33
N LYS A 896 -34.91 -56.79 -2.51
CA LYS A 896 -36.06 -57.28 -3.29
C LYS A 896 -36.94 -58.35 -2.62
N HIS A 897 -36.48 -58.95 -1.52
CA HIS A 897 -37.23 -59.91 -0.70
C HIS A 897 -37.79 -59.33 0.62
N LYS A 898 -37.75 -58.01 0.80
CA LYS A 898 -38.30 -57.31 1.97
C LYS A 898 -39.66 -56.68 1.66
N GLU A 899 -40.42 -56.36 2.70
CA GLU A 899 -41.71 -55.65 2.55
C GLU A 899 -41.53 -54.28 1.87
N PRO A 900 -42.41 -53.90 0.92
CA PRO A 900 -42.31 -52.66 0.15
C PRO A 900 -42.16 -51.39 1.02
N GLU A 901 -42.87 -51.32 2.14
CA GLU A 901 -42.82 -50.20 3.10
C GLU A 901 -41.44 -50.09 3.75
N ALA A 902 -40.78 -51.22 4.03
CA ALA A 902 -39.43 -51.22 4.58
C ALA A 902 -38.41 -50.69 3.55
N ILE A 903 -38.60 -51.03 2.27
CA ILE A 903 -37.78 -50.52 1.16
C ILE A 903 -38.01 -49.02 0.98
N PHE A 904 -39.27 -48.56 0.96
CA PHE A 904 -39.63 -47.16 0.86
C PHE A 904 -39.00 -46.32 1.98
N ASN A 905 -39.15 -46.75 3.23
CA ASN A 905 -38.53 -46.06 4.37
C ASN A 905 -37.00 -46.02 4.26
N THR A 906 -36.40 -47.06 3.65
CA THR A 906 -34.96 -47.13 3.46
C THR A 906 -34.48 -46.21 2.34
N VAL A 907 -35.26 -46.05 1.27
CA VAL A 907 -35.07 -45.04 0.22
C VAL A 907 -35.16 -43.64 0.81
N CYS A 908 -36.20 -43.33 1.61
CA CYS A 908 -36.37 -42.03 2.24
C CYS A 908 -35.22 -41.65 3.18
N ARG A 909 -34.56 -42.65 3.78
CA ARG A 909 -33.36 -42.51 4.64
C ARG A 909 -32.05 -42.59 3.86
N ALA A 910 -32.11 -42.85 2.55
CA ALA A 910 -30.98 -42.88 1.66
C ALA A 910 -29.85 -43.86 2.08
N ARG A 911 -30.20 -45.03 2.67
CA ARG A 911 -29.21 -45.93 3.31
C ARG A 911 -28.32 -46.73 2.34
N PHE A 912 -28.68 -46.86 1.06
CA PHE A 912 -27.93 -47.67 0.07
C PHE A 912 -27.17 -46.84 -0.98
N LEU A 913 -26.90 -45.58 -0.69
CA LEU A 913 -26.10 -44.71 -1.55
C LEU A 913 -24.59 -45.01 -1.43
N ASP A 914 -23.84 -44.86 -2.52
CA ASP A 914 -22.39 -45.07 -2.51
C ASP A 914 -21.65 -44.00 -1.68
N TYR A 915 -20.68 -44.42 -0.87
CA TYR A 915 -20.04 -43.63 0.20
C TYR A 915 -19.48 -42.28 -0.25
N ASP A 916 -18.99 -42.16 -1.49
CA ASP A 916 -18.42 -40.92 -2.04
C ASP A 916 -19.47 -39.85 -2.44
N GLU A 917 -20.77 -40.19 -2.49
CA GLU A 917 -21.88 -39.25 -2.77
C GLU A 917 -22.85 -39.07 -1.59
N VAL A 918 -22.62 -39.74 -0.45
CA VAL A 918 -23.54 -39.79 0.69
C VAL A 918 -23.90 -38.41 1.22
N GLU A 919 -22.98 -37.46 1.24
CA GLU A 919 -23.24 -36.14 1.81
C GLU A 919 -24.10 -35.25 0.90
N LYS A 920 -23.80 -35.20 -0.40
CA LYS A 920 -24.60 -34.47 -1.39
C LYS A 920 -26.01 -35.06 -1.54
N GLN A 921 -26.10 -36.39 -1.50
CA GLN A 921 -27.37 -37.08 -1.64
C GLN A 921 -28.16 -37.10 -0.32
N ARG A 922 -27.52 -37.12 0.87
CA ARG A 922 -28.20 -36.85 2.15
C ARG A 922 -28.77 -35.43 2.19
N ILE A 923 -28.02 -34.42 1.74
CA ILE A 923 -28.53 -33.04 1.62
C ILE A 923 -29.73 -32.97 0.67
N PHE A 924 -29.68 -33.71 -0.44
CA PHE A 924 -30.80 -33.83 -1.37
C PHE A 924 -32.02 -34.50 -0.73
N PHE A 925 -31.88 -35.68 -0.14
CA PHE A 925 -33.01 -36.39 0.50
C PHE A 925 -33.50 -35.69 1.78
N ASN A 926 -32.67 -34.94 2.50
CA ASN A 926 -33.09 -34.11 3.64
C ASN A 926 -33.76 -32.80 3.22
N ASN A 927 -33.81 -32.50 1.92
CA ASN A 927 -34.55 -31.35 1.42
C ASN A 927 -36.05 -31.54 1.72
N GLN A 928 -36.64 -30.60 2.47
CA GLN A 928 -38.05 -30.66 2.87
C GLN A 928 -39.00 -30.84 1.68
N ARG A 929 -38.67 -30.28 0.50
CA ARG A 929 -39.49 -30.45 -0.72
C ARG A 929 -39.47 -31.89 -1.21
N ILE A 930 -38.35 -32.60 -1.08
CA ILE A 930 -38.21 -33.99 -1.51
C ILE A 930 -38.87 -34.94 -0.54
N GLN A 931 -38.72 -34.73 0.77
CA GLN A 931 -39.47 -35.47 1.79
C GLN A 931 -40.98 -35.29 1.62
N TYR A 932 -41.42 -34.05 1.36
CA TYR A 932 -42.83 -33.77 1.07
C TYR A 932 -43.31 -34.51 -0.18
N ILE A 933 -42.53 -34.55 -1.27
CA ILE A 933 -42.89 -35.29 -2.49
C ILE A 933 -42.94 -36.79 -2.23
N LEU A 934 -41.92 -37.37 -1.60
CA LEU A 934 -41.88 -38.80 -1.27
C LEU A 934 -43.08 -39.19 -0.42
N GLN A 935 -43.43 -38.37 0.56
CA GLN A 935 -44.59 -38.61 1.42
C GLN A 935 -45.93 -38.41 0.68
N LYS A 936 -46.04 -37.37 -0.17
CA LYS A 936 -47.24 -37.07 -0.96
C LYS A 936 -47.59 -38.19 -1.94
N TYR A 937 -46.58 -38.86 -2.49
CA TYR A 937 -46.74 -39.94 -3.47
C TYR A 937 -46.39 -41.33 -2.89
N LYS A 938 -46.43 -41.48 -1.56
CA LYS A 938 -45.99 -42.70 -0.87
C LYS A 938 -46.62 -43.98 -1.43
N ASP A 939 -47.94 -44.00 -1.60
CA ASP A 939 -48.65 -45.20 -2.05
C ASP A 939 -48.25 -45.57 -3.49
N GLN A 940 -48.10 -44.57 -4.37
CA GLN A 940 -47.61 -44.78 -5.73
C GLN A 940 -46.17 -45.34 -5.74
N PHE A 941 -45.30 -44.84 -4.86
CA PHE A 941 -43.95 -45.39 -4.72
C PHE A 941 -43.95 -46.82 -4.19
N ILE A 942 -44.84 -47.16 -3.26
CA ILE A 942 -45.00 -48.53 -2.74
C ILE A 942 -45.42 -49.49 -3.86
N ASP A 943 -46.37 -49.09 -4.70
CA ASP A 943 -46.81 -49.92 -5.84
C ASP A 943 -45.70 -50.08 -6.88
N VAL A 944 -44.96 -49.01 -7.18
CA VAL A 944 -43.76 -49.07 -8.02
C VAL A 944 -42.71 -50.01 -7.43
N ILE A 945 -42.47 -49.97 -6.10
CA ILE A 945 -41.54 -50.87 -5.42
C ILE A 945 -41.97 -52.32 -5.61
N LYS A 946 -43.24 -52.66 -5.35
CA LYS A 946 -43.78 -54.02 -5.55
C LYS A 946 -43.53 -54.51 -6.97
N GLN A 947 -43.83 -53.66 -7.95
CA GLN A 947 -43.67 -54.01 -9.35
C GLN A 947 -42.20 -54.21 -9.74
N LEU A 948 -41.30 -53.34 -9.27
CA LEU A 948 -39.86 -53.46 -9.51
C LEU A 948 -39.25 -54.67 -8.79
N GLN A 949 -39.73 -55.06 -7.61
CA GLN A 949 -39.30 -56.28 -6.93
C GLN A 949 -39.57 -57.51 -7.79
N ILE A 950 -40.77 -57.61 -8.37
CA ILE A 950 -41.13 -58.69 -9.30
C ILE A 950 -40.16 -58.72 -10.48
N ASP A 951 -39.86 -57.57 -11.07
CA ASP A 951 -38.94 -57.50 -12.22
C ASP A 951 -37.50 -57.88 -11.85
N TYR A 952 -36.97 -57.46 -10.70
CA TYR A 952 -35.64 -57.87 -10.24
C TYR A 952 -35.54 -59.33 -9.80
N ILE A 953 -36.66 -59.96 -9.44
CA ILE A 953 -36.72 -61.40 -9.18
C ILE A 953 -36.68 -62.16 -10.50
N LYS A 954 -37.31 -61.65 -11.57
CA LYS A 954 -37.32 -62.28 -12.90
C LYS A 954 -36.01 -62.16 -13.69
N ILE A 955 -35.18 -61.16 -13.37
CA ILE A 955 -33.90 -60.89 -14.06
C ILE A 955 -32.74 -61.72 -13.49
N ASN A 956 -32.86 -62.19 -12.24
CA ASN A 956 -31.94 -63.16 -11.64
C ASN A 956 -32.42 -64.58 -11.91
#